data_AF-A0A2E2YVL1-F1
#
_entry.id   AF-A0A2E2YVL1-F1
#
_cell.length_a   1.000
_cell.length_b   1.000
_cell.length_c   1.000
_cell.angle_alpha   90.00
_cell.angle_beta   90.00
_cell.angle_gamma   90.00
#
_symmetry.space_group_name_H-M   'P 1'
#
loop_
_entity.id
_entity.type
_entity.pdbx_description
1 polymer ?
#
loop_
_entity_poly.entity_id
_entity_poly.type
_entity_poly.pdbx_seq_one_letter_code
_entity_poly.pdbx_strand_id
1 'polypeptide(L)'
;MTVIDRRMQRSECPNALRWLGIRVLSLLFFFSPINRALSQPPIEVAVPPSLATAELPTATQNDRVLLQRVIQLAEQQPSEALQTVLRIMESDHGKVIYVPSPRASAGFHRYVSLRILCQQVISVLGESELQAYRNQVDPLAVELIEEATESKNSGLLRRLLREWPQSSYAGRAALLLGDLAFADGDFDLAREAWLSLIPEVNNKGIPHYLVHQDLPDQAAVSQEDTVGQSTTTTGPPVQYSHLTVNRGSIGISEVIKRLVLCEVYSGRLEVARRHLLRFRDQLDLPGDVYGEQGNLLDLLMSRVTKREALRDADHIRMQFDFRLTPAWILDDIPWERTASTGVVIEPVSARVRTDELILFNDLRGIYASDIRTGKGIWSPNYLIAQVPTAAEEFEDSEPYSGVMHPTVSIDDGVLVARQGSPVASYRRGRDTATAPGSVIIALDLESEGLLLPGFPVRPPSSEWCFDGNPLLVDGDVFTVLRKNGTVRSDIFAACYDIDNGQQKWITQIGSVNARMSGRHNEINQPWLRPSADGVLICTNLGIVSRVSRTTGDIDWITTYPHDSQREQSKRRLTTGQLESELAVIAPGDSDIVFCLQCLTGRILWMRDNEIVDETTQVTGISNDEVILCGKQLKTIDLYRGVTKTRFPLQFNQLATIEQFPTGKGAARWFDDELIWPTNAGLFVFDRSGESGGWLIRRVIDTGQPASSVVNLILTRGQVVIQSDNALTGYERVP
;
A
#
# COMPACT_ATOMS: atom_id res chain seq x y z
N MET A 1 -69.82 -37.83 -14.34
CA MET A 1 -68.62 -37.01 -14.57
C MET A 1 -67.74 -37.77 -15.56
N THR A 2 -68.13 -37.79 -16.85
CA THR A 2 -67.51 -36.98 -17.92
C THR A 2 -66.01 -37.30 -18.13
N VAL A 3 -65.62 -38.26 -19.00
CA VAL A 3 -65.59 -38.20 -20.50
C VAL A 3 -64.36 -37.40 -20.97
N ILE A 4 -63.43 -37.85 -21.83
CA ILE A 4 -63.27 -39.04 -22.70
C ILE A 4 -61.74 -39.26 -22.95
N ASP A 5 -61.21 -40.24 -23.68
CA ASP A 5 -61.14 -41.72 -23.55
C ASP A 5 -60.13 -42.23 -24.63
N ARG A 6 -59.50 -43.42 -24.45
CA ARG A 6 -58.83 -44.26 -25.50
C ARG A 6 -57.58 -43.73 -26.26
N ARG A 7 -56.76 -44.57 -26.93
CA ARG A 7 -56.32 -46.00 -26.83
C ARG A 7 -55.33 -46.24 -28.00
N MET A 8 -54.44 -47.23 -27.85
CA MET A 8 -53.78 -47.96 -28.97
C MET A 8 -52.80 -47.09 -29.85
N GLN A 9 -51.85 -47.63 -30.61
CA GLN A 9 -51.61 -49.03 -31.03
C GLN A 9 -50.10 -49.31 -31.27
N ARG A 10 -49.75 -50.59 -31.49
CA ARG A 10 -48.39 -51.09 -31.80
C ARG A 10 -47.97 -50.81 -33.26
N SER A 11 -46.69 -50.56 -33.48
CA SER A 11 -45.84 -51.17 -34.55
C SER A 11 -44.36 -50.75 -34.31
N GLU A 12 -43.45 -51.69 -34.09
CA GLU A 12 -42.53 -52.28 -35.09
C GLU A 12 -41.52 -51.28 -35.70
N CYS A 13 -40.26 -51.39 -35.23
CA CYS A 13 -39.05 -51.02 -35.98
C CYS A 13 -38.75 -52.13 -37.03
N PRO A 14 -37.74 -52.01 -37.94
CA PRO A 14 -36.78 -50.90 -38.18
C PRO A 14 -36.66 -50.49 -39.67
N ASN A 15 -35.87 -49.44 -39.99
CA ASN A 15 -34.68 -49.60 -40.86
C ASN A 15 -33.91 -48.30 -41.20
N ALA A 16 -32.58 -48.44 -41.09
CA ALA A 16 -31.50 -47.79 -41.80
C ALA A 16 -31.81 -46.82 -42.97
N LEU A 17 -31.69 -45.49 -42.74
CA LEU A 17 -31.30 -44.51 -43.78
C LEU A 17 -30.86 -43.12 -43.25
N ARG A 18 -30.06 -43.06 -42.17
CA ARG A 18 -29.41 -41.80 -41.68
C ARG A 18 -27.95 -41.93 -41.26
N TRP A 19 -27.23 -42.93 -41.77
CA TRP A 19 -25.77 -43.10 -41.57
C TRP A 19 -24.97 -42.73 -42.83
N LEU A 20 -25.12 -41.49 -43.33
CA LEU A 20 -24.16 -40.87 -44.26
C LEU A 20 -24.38 -39.35 -44.27
N GLY A 21 -23.58 -38.58 -43.51
CA GLY A 21 -23.78 -37.12 -43.44
C GLY A 21 -22.97 -36.33 -42.41
N ILE A 22 -22.24 -36.99 -41.49
CA ILE A 22 -21.43 -36.30 -40.46
C ILE A 22 -20.03 -36.91 -40.37
N ARG A 23 -19.24 -36.86 -41.47
CA ARG A 23 -17.79 -37.21 -41.48
C ARG A 23 -16.92 -36.45 -42.51
N VAL A 24 -17.41 -35.35 -43.13
CA VAL A 24 -16.64 -34.62 -44.17
C VAL A 24 -16.43 -33.13 -43.85
N LEU A 25 -17.05 -32.58 -42.80
CA LEU A 25 -16.81 -31.21 -42.32
C LEU A 25 -15.81 -31.17 -41.14
N SER A 26 -14.82 -32.06 -41.16
CA SER A 26 -13.89 -32.33 -40.04
C SER A 26 -12.45 -31.89 -40.32
N LEU A 27 -12.20 -31.07 -41.34
CA LEU A 27 -10.85 -30.79 -41.86
C LEU A 27 -10.51 -29.31 -42.19
N LEU A 28 -11.38 -28.34 -41.85
CA LEU A 28 -11.15 -26.92 -42.16
C LEU A 28 -11.31 -25.94 -40.96
N PHE A 29 -11.28 -26.44 -39.73
CA PHE A 29 -11.24 -25.60 -38.52
C PHE A 29 -10.15 -26.03 -37.53
N PHE A 30 -8.91 -26.13 -38.01
CA PHE A 30 -7.73 -25.98 -37.15
C PHE A 30 -7.56 -24.49 -36.80
N PHE A 31 -8.42 -23.96 -35.94
CA PHE A 31 -8.14 -22.70 -35.25
C PHE A 31 -7.00 -22.96 -34.27
N SER A 32 -5.81 -22.46 -34.60
CA SER A 32 -4.64 -22.50 -33.72
C SER A 32 -4.98 -21.89 -32.36
N PRO A 33 -4.54 -22.48 -31.23
CA PRO A 33 -4.73 -21.89 -29.90
C PRO A 33 -4.12 -20.48 -29.76
N ILE A 34 -3.18 -20.12 -30.64
CA ILE A 34 -2.59 -18.78 -30.76
C ILE A 34 -3.67 -17.70 -30.95
N ASN A 35 -4.73 -17.96 -31.74
CA ASN A 35 -5.76 -16.97 -32.05
C ASN A 35 -6.70 -16.64 -30.87
N ARG A 36 -6.67 -17.39 -29.75
CA ARG A 36 -7.46 -17.07 -28.55
C ARG A 36 -6.70 -16.28 -27.49
N ALA A 37 -5.37 -16.28 -27.53
CA ALA A 37 -4.56 -15.40 -26.69
C ALA A 37 -4.52 -13.97 -27.26
N LEU A 38 -4.51 -13.86 -28.59
CA LEU A 38 -4.45 -12.58 -29.31
C LEU A 38 -5.80 -11.88 -29.46
N SER A 39 -6.94 -12.53 -29.18
CA SER A 39 -8.27 -11.90 -29.20
C SER A 39 -8.58 -11.12 -27.91
N GLN A 40 -7.61 -10.34 -27.43
CA GLN A 40 -7.85 -9.30 -26.44
C GLN A 40 -8.18 -8.01 -27.19
N PRO A 41 -9.15 -7.18 -26.74
CA PRO A 41 -9.28 -5.86 -27.32
C PRO A 41 -7.97 -5.08 -27.10
N PRO A 42 -7.59 -4.19 -28.03
CA PRO A 42 -6.39 -3.37 -27.90
C PRO A 42 -6.37 -2.65 -26.55
N ILE A 43 -5.17 -2.42 -25.99
CA ILE A 43 -5.01 -1.51 -24.85
C ILE A 43 -5.66 -0.19 -25.26
N GLU A 44 -6.80 0.12 -24.64
CA GLU A 44 -7.58 1.28 -25.04
C GLU A 44 -6.88 2.51 -24.47
N VAL A 45 -6.06 3.16 -25.32
CA VAL A 45 -5.39 4.43 -25.05
C VAL A 45 -6.46 5.53 -24.99
N ALA A 46 -7.20 5.50 -23.89
CA ALA A 46 -8.29 6.41 -23.62
C ALA A 46 -7.76 7.78 -23.18
N VAL A 47 -8.50 8.82 -23.54
CA VAL A 47 -8.24 10.17 -23.02
C VAL A 47 -8.68 10.17 -21.55
N PRO A 48 -7.84 10.63 -20.60
CA PRO A 48 -8.27 10.76 -19.21
C PRO A 48 -9.46 11.73 -19.13
N PRO A 49 -10.49 11.43 -18.32
CA PRO A 49 -11.63 12.32 -18.19
C PRO A 49 -11.21 13.68 -17.63
N SER A 50 -11.88 14.75 -18.07
CA SER A 50 -11.55 16.16 -17.77
C SER A 50 -11.79 16.59 -16.31
N LEU A 51 -11.95 15.63 -15.40
CA LEU A 51 -12.19 15.80 -13.96
C LEU A 51 -10.92 15.57 -13.12
N ALA A 52 -9.77 15.24 -13.74
CA ALA A 52 -8.50 15.12 -13.05
C ALA A 52 -8.11 16.46 -12.41
N THR A 53 -8.14 16.52 -11.07
CA THR A 53 -7.83 17.70 -10.25
C THR A 53 -6.33 17.95 -10.06
N ALA A 54 -5.51 16.96 -10.41
CA ALA A 54 -4.05 17.07 -10.47
C ALA A 54 -3.56 16.76 -11.90
N GLU A 55 -2.59 17.51 -12.37
CA GLU A 55 -1.89 17.23 -13.62
C GLU A 55 -0.77 16.22 -13.38
N LEU A 56 -0.66 15.23 -14.25
CA LEU A 56 0.34 14.15 -14.16
C LEU A 56 1.38 14.28 -15.29
N PRO A 57 2.57 13.68 -15.15
CA PRO A 57 3.54 13.52 -16.25
C PRO A 57 3.00 12.52 -17.29
N THR A 58 1.91 12.86 -17.99
CA THR A 58 1.26 11.92 -18.90
C THR A 58 1.99 11.80 -20.24
N ALA A 59 1.94 10.61 -20.82
CA ALA A 59 2.31 10.33 -22.20
C ALA A 59 1.65 11.35 -23.15
N THR A 60 2.46 11.97 -24.00
CA THR A 60 2.04 13.02 -24.94
C THR A 60 1.10 12.46 -25.99
N GLN A 61 0.45 13.35 -26.76
CA GLN A 61 -0.40 12.90 -27.86
C GLN A 61 0.38 12.08 -28.91
N ASN A 62 1.67 12.39 -29.12
CA ASN A 62 2.53 11.61 -30.01
C ASN A 62 2.78 10.20 -29.45
N ASP A 63 3.11 10.09 -28.16
CA ASP A 63 3.36 8.80 -27.48
C ASP A 63 2.10 7.92 -27.53
N ARG A 64 0.92 8.51 -27.33
CA ARG A 64 -0.39 7.81 -27.45
C ARG A 64 -0.65 7.31 -28.87
N VAL A 65 -0.37 8.14 -29.89
CA VAL A 65 -0.51 7.75 -31.31
C VAL A 65 0.50 6.65 -31.67
N LEU A 66 1.74 6.72 -31.18
CA LEU A 66 2.74 5.69 -31.40
C LEU A 66 2.35 4.36 -30.74
N LEU A 67 1.79 4.37 -29.53
CA LEU A 67 1.25 3.16 -28.89
C LEU A 67 0.04 2.58 -29.65
N GLN A 68 -0.92 3.42 -30.05
CA GLN A 68 -2.04 2.96 -30.88
C GLN A 68 -1.53 2.34 -32.19
N ARG A 69 -0.49 2.93 -32.80
CA ARG A 69 0.17 2.39 -33.99
C ARG A 69 0.90 1.07 -33.70
N VAL A 70 1.62 0.96 -32.59
CA VAL A 70 2.23 -0.29 -32.11
C VAL A 70 1.19 -1.41 -32.00
N ILE A 71 0.04 -1.13 -31.38
CA ILE A 71 -1.01 -2.14 -31.17
C ILE A 71 -1.63 -2.58 -32.50
N GLN A 72 -1.84 -1.65 -33.44
CA GLN A 72 -2.26 -1.99 -34.82
C GLN A 72 -1.20 -2.81 -35.57
N LEU A 73 0.09 -2.49 -35.38
CA LEU A 73 1.21 -3.19 -36.01
C LEU A 73 1.44 -4.58 -35.40
N ALA A 74 1.12 -4.80 -34.13
CA ALA A 74 1.36 -6.08 -33.46
C ALA A 74 0.65 -7.26 -34.16
N GLU A 75 -0.54 -7.03 -34.73
CA GLU A 75 -1.27 -8.04 -35.51
C GLU A 75 -0.77 -8.19 -36.96
N GLN A 76 -0.29 -7.12 -37.58
CA GLN A 76 -0.06 -7.05 -39.04
C GLN A 76 1.42 -7.14 -39.43
N GLN A 77 2.29 -6.54 -38.63
CA GLN A 77 3.72 -6.30 -38.89
C GLN A 77 4.48 -6.29 -37.54
N PRO A 78 4.54 -7.43 -36.82
CA PRO A 78 5.00 -7.47 -35.43
C PRO A 78 6.46 -7.01 -35.25
N SER A 79 7.31 -7.20 -36.26
CA SER A 79 8.70 -6.70 -36.24
C SER A 79 8.81 -5.16 -36.31
N GLU A 80 7.87 -4.47 -36.97
CA GLU A 80 7.78 -2.99 -36.97
C GLU A 80 7.22 -2.49 -35.62
N ALA A 81 6.28 -3.24 -35.02
CA ALA A 81 5.80 -2.97 -33.67
C ALA A 81 6.94 -3.03 -32.65
N LEU A 82 7.77 -4.08 -32.67
CA LEU A 82 8.92 -4.23 -31.77
C LEU A 82 9.88 -3.03 -31.87
N GLN A 83 10.31 -2.63 -33.07
CA GLN A 83 11.21 -1.49 -33.26
C GLN A 83 10.60 -0.17 -32.76
N THR A 84 9.28 -0.01 -32.92
CA THR A 84 8.58 1.19 -32.44
C THR A 84 8.48 1.20 -30.91
N VAL A 85 8.21 0.05 -30.27
CA VAL A 85 8.19 -0.08 -28.80
C VAL A 85 9.55 0.22 -28.18
N LEU A 86 10.63 -0.34 -28.74
CA LEU A 86 11.98 -0.09 -28.22
C LEU A 86 12.35 1.40 -28.31
N ARG A 87 12.02 2.07 -29.43
CA ARG A 87 12.22 3.51 -29.58
C ARG A 87 11.44 4.34 -28.56
N ILE A 88 10.19 3.95 -28.23
CA ILE A 88 9.41 4.61 -27.17
C ILE A 88 10.15 4.49 -25.83
N MET A 89 10.61 3.28 -25.46
CA MET A 89 11.33 3.02 -24.21
C MET A 89 12.70 3.73 -24.10
N GLU A 90 13.39 3.94 -25.21
CA GLU A 90 14.62 4.75 -25.29
C GLU A 90 14.33 6.24 -25.10
N SER A 91 13.24 6.73 -25.70
CA SER A 91 12.91 8.17 -25.75
C SER A 91 12.24 8.73 -24.49
N ASP A 92 11.72 7.86 -23.61
CA ASP A 92 10.81 8.27 -22.55
C ASP A 92 11.09 7.57 -21.22
N HIS A 93 11.41 8.36 -20.19
CA HIS A 93 11.68 7.90 -18.84
C HIS A 93 10.81 8.70 -17.87
N GLY A 94 9.90 8.02 -17.16
CA GLY A 94 9.04 8.62 -16.14
C GLY A 94 7.64 9.08 -16.58
N LYS A 95 7.27 9.03 -17.87
CA LYS A 95 5.87 9.29 -18.27
C LYS A 95 4.93 8.13 -17.96
N VAL A 96 3.68 8.49 -17.65
CA VAL A 96 2.58 7.53 -17.38
C VAL A 96 1.43 7.64 -18.37
N ILE A 97 0.70 6.56 -18.58
CA ILE A 97 -0.46 6.50 -19.49
C ILE A 97 -1.71 5.99 -18.77
N TYR A 98 -2.86 6.62 -19.04
CA TYR A 98 -4.15 6.23 -18.48
C TYR A 98 -4.55 4.83 -18.95
N VAL A 99 -4.97 3.99 -18.01
CA VAL A 99 -5.48 2.64 -18.27
C VAL A 99 -6.88 2.53 -17.66
N PRO A 100 -7.94 2.39 -18.49
CA PRO A 100 -9.30 2.16 -18.02
C PRO A 100 -9.40 0.99 -17.03
N SER A 101 -10.20 1.15 -15.97
CA SER A 101 -10.57 0.04 -15.10
C SER A 101 -11.91 -0.56 -15.56
N PRO A 102 -12.02 -1.88 -15.80
CA PRO A 102 -13.31 -2.53 -16.07
C PRO A 102 -14.33 -2.37 -14.94
N ARG A 103 -13.85 -2.09 -13.72
CA ARG A 103 -14.65 -1.60 -12.58
C ARG A 103 -14.15 -0.20 -12.24
N ALA A 104 -14.66 0.82 -12.93
CA ALA A 104 -14.34 2.20 -12.62
C ALA A 104 -15.01 2.60 -11.30
N SER A 105 -14.25 2.63 -10.21
CA SER A 105 -14.67 3.32 -8.99
C SER A 105 -14.84 4.81 -9.31
N ALA A 106 -15.99 5.39 -8.99
CA ALA A 106 -16.34 6.73 -9.41
C ALA A 106 -15.27 7.77 -9.00
N GLY A 107 -14.73 8.49 -9.99
CA GLY A 107 -13.69 9.50 -9.82
C GLY A 107 -12.28 9.00 -9.51
N PHE A 108 -12.02 7.69 -9.61
CA PHE A 108 -10.65 7.16 -9.61
C PHE A 108 -10.12 6.95 -11.03
N HIS A 109 -8.89 7.38 -11.29
CA HIS A 109 -8.24 7.22 -12.60
C HIS A 109 -6.84 6.65 -12.43
N ARG A 110 -6.61 5.51 -13.07
CA ARG A 110 -5.36 4.75 -12.98
C ARG A 110 -4.47 5.03 -14.19
N TYR A 111 -3.19 5.20 -13.94
CA TYR A 111 -2.14 5.44 -14.91
C TYR A 111 -0.97 4.48 -14.64
N VAL A 112 -0.30 3.99 -15.67
CA VAL A 112 0.85 3.08 -15.57
C VAL A 112 2.09 3.66 -16.21
N SER A 113 3.26 3.23 -15.76
CA SER A 113 4.53 3.49 -16.44
C SER A 113 4.46 3.13 -17.92
N LEU A 114 4.87 4.04 -18.80
CA LEU A 114 4.97 3.75 -20.22
C LEU A 114 5.94 2.59 -20.51
N ARG A 115 7.02 2.48 -19.73
CA ARG A 115 8.00 1.39 -19.79
C ARG A 115 7.36 0.03 -19.46
N ILE A 116 6.55 -0.05 -18.41
CA ILE A 116 5.84 -1.28 -18.03
C ILE A 116 4.88 -1.70 -19.14
N LEU A 117 4.11 -0.75 -19.69
CA LEU A 117 3.19 -1.04 -20.79
C LEU A 117 3.93 -1.54 -22.04
N CYS A 118 5.06 -0.92 -22.38
CA CYS A 118 5.91 -1.37 -23.49
C CYS A 118 6.43 -2.80 -23.29
N GLN A 119 6.89 -3.14 -22.08
CA GLN A 119 7.34 -4.51 -21.76
C GLN A 119 6.18 -5.53 -21.74
N GLN A 120 4.96 -5.13 -21.37
CA GLN A 120 3.76 -5.95 -21.54
C GLN A 120 3.39 -6.16 -23.02
N VAL A 121 3.59 -5.16 -23.88
CA VAL A 121 3.41 -5.35 -25.34
C VAL A 121 4.44 -6.34 -25.88
N ILE A 122 5.72 -6.20 -25.51
CA ILE A 122 6.78 -7.14 -25.92
C ILE A 122 6.41 -8.59 -25.54
N SER A 123 5.86 -8.81 -24.33
CA SER A 123 5.53 -10.16 -23.85
C SER A 123 4.41 -10.87 -24.63
N VAL A 124 3.62 -10.14 -25.42
CA VAL A 124 2.54 -10.69 -26.27
C VAL A 124 2.84 -10.64 -27.77
N LEU A 125 4.03 -10.19 -28.18
CA LEU A 125 4.49 -10.32 -29.57
C LEU A 125 4.80 -11.78 -29.94
N GLY A 126 4.98 -12.05 -31.24
CA GLY A 126 5.33 -13.37 -31.73
C GLY A 126 6.69 -13.88 -31.22
N GLU A 127 6.87 -15.20 -31.19
CA GLU A 127 8.13 -15.85 -30.77
C GLU A 127 9.36 -15.35 -31.58
N SER A 128 9.17 -15.01 -32.86
CA SER A 128 10.19 -14.39 -33.72
C SER A 128 10.69 -13.07 -33.13
N GLU A 129 9.77 -12.19 -32.77
CA GLU A 129 10.04 -10.87 -32.22
C GLU A 129 10.57 -10.94 -30.79
N LEU A 130 10.02 -11.84 -29.97
CA LEU A 130 10.56 -12.14 -28.63
C LEU A 130 12.01 -12.64 -28.72
N GLN A 131 12.34 -13.50 -29.68
CA GLN A 131 13.72 -13.92 -29.89
C GLN A 131 14.61 -12.79 -30.42
N ALA A 132 14.10 -11.94 -31.32
CA ALA A 132 14.83 -10.76 -31.81
C ALA A 132 15.11 -9.72 -30.71
N TYR A 133 14.19 -9.56 -29.75
CA TYR A 133 14.39 -8.79 -28.52
C TYR A 133 15.45 -9.44 -27.61
N ARG A 134 15.28 -10.73 -27.29
CA ARG A 134 16.22 -11.51 -26.45
C ARG A 134 17.64 -11.50 -27.00
N ASN A 135 17.82 -11.63 -28.31
CA ASN A 135 19.14 -11.54 -28.95
C ASN A 135 19.88 -10.20 -28.69
N GLN A 136 19.17 -9.13 -28.34
CA GLN A 136 19.75 -7.83 -27.98
C GLN A 136 20.05 -7.70 -26.47
N VAL A 137 19.18 -8.26 -25.61
CA VAL A 137 19.24 -8.03 -24.15
C VAL A 137 19.83 -9.18 -23.35
N ASP A 138 19.72 -10.42 -23.82
CA ASP A 138 20.22 -11.61 -23.11
C ASP A 138 21.75 -11.59 -22.86
N PRO A 139 22.60 -11.04 -23.76
CA PRO A 139 24.04 -10.89 -23.48
C PRO A 139 24.36 -9.98 -22.29
N LEU A 140 23.52 -8.97 -22.01
CA LEU A 140 23.67 -8.09 -20.85
C LEU A 140 23.02 -8.71 -19.59
N ALA A 141 21.89 -9.40 -19.78
CA ALA A 141 21.18 -10.06 -18.69
C ALA A 141 21.96 -11.26 -18.11
N VAL A 142 22.76 -11.98 -18.92
CA VAL A 142 23.59 -13.09 -18.43
C VAL A 142 24.78 -12.60 -17.59
N GLU A 143 25.47 -11.55 -18.03
CA GLU A 143 26.56 -10.92 -17.26
C GLU A 143 26.04 -10.43 -15.89
N LEU A 144 24.91 -9.70 -15.91
CA LEU A 144 24.31 -9.12 -14.71
C LEU A 144 23.79 -10.19 -13.71
N ILE A 145 23.21 -11.31 -14.19
CA ILE A 145 22.74 -12.37 -13.29
C ILE A 145 23.88 -13.24 -12.74
N GLU A 146 24.97 -13.40 -13.49
CA GLU A 146 26.16 -14.12 -13.02
C GLU A 146 26.85 -13.32 -11.91
N GLU A 147 27.13 -12.03 -12.11
CA GLU A 147 27.64 -11.12 -11.08
C GLU A 147 26.73 -11.11 -9.85
N ALA A 148 25.41 -10.98 -10.04
CA ALA A 148 24.43 -11.00 -8.96
C ALA A 148 24.37 -12.34 -8.19
N THR A 149 24.62 -13.46 -8.86
CA THR A 149 24.66 -14.79 -8.23
C THR A 149 25.92 -14.95 -7.38
N GLU A 150 27.07 -14.52 -7.88
CA GLU A 150 28.36 -14.61 -7.18
C GLU A 150 28.43 -13.66 -5.97
N SER A 151 27.97 -12.42 -6.14
CA SER A 151 27.95 -11.39 -5.09
C SER A 151 26.75 -11.46 -4.14
N LYS A 152 25.73 -12.28 -4.48
CA LYS A 152 24.39 -12.29 -3.84
C LYS A 152 23.71 -10.92 -3.82
N ASN A 153 23.97 -10.08 -4.82
CA ASN A 153 23.49 -8.71 -4.86
C ASN A 153 22.03 -8.62 -5.38
N SER A 154 21.08 -8.56 -4.46
CA SER A 154 19.65 -8.35 -4.75
C SER A 154 19.37 -7.08 -5.57
N GLY A 155 20.20 -6.04 -5.48
CA GLY A 155 20.08 -4.82 -6.29
C GLY A 155 20.32 -5.05 -7.78
N LEU A 156 21.31 -5.88 -8.14
CA LEU A 156 21.56 -6.27 -9.54
C LEU A 156 20.40 -7.11 -10.10
N LEU A 157 19.79 -7.98 -9.28
CA LEU A 157 18.60 -8.75 -9.68
C LEU A 157 17.38 -7.85 -9.90
N ARG A 158 17.10 -6.91 -8.99
CA ARG A 158 16.04 -5.89 -9.19
C ARG A 158 16.26 -5.11 -10.48
N ARG A 159 17.50 -4.69 -10.75
CA ARG A 159 17.87 -3.99 -11.99
C ARG A 159 17.56 -4.83 -13.24
N LEU A 160 17.96 -6.11 -13.26
CA LEU A 160 17.70 -7.02 -14.39
C LEU A 160 16.20 -7.15 -14.67
N LEU A 161 15.39 -7.41 -13.63
CA LEU A 161 13.94 -7.59 -13.75
C LEU A 161 13.23 -6.34 -14.27
N ARG A 162 13.79 -5.17 -13.97
CA ARG A 162 13.26 -3.87 -14.38
C ARG A 162 13.63 -3.46 -15.80
N GLU A 163 14.89 -3.66 -16.18
CA GLU A 163 15.37 -3.33 -17.52
C GLU A 163 14.90 -4.37 -18.56
N TRP A 164 15.00 -5.66 -18.24
CA TRP A 164 14.76 -6.76 -19.17
C TRP A 164 13.86 -7.89 -18.61
N PRO A 165 12.62 -7.59 -18.17
CA PRO A 165 11.65 -8.57 -17.66
C PRO A 165 11.30 -9.70 -18.65
N GLN A 166 11.46 -9.47 -19.96
CA GLN A 166 11.19 -10.46 -21.02
C GLN A 166 12.43 -11.22 -21.53
N SER A 167 13.61 -10.96 -20.93
CA SER A 167 14.85 -11.73 -21.22
C SER A 167 14.68 -13.21 -20.87
N SER A 168 15.56 -14.06 -21.40
CA SER A 168 15.58 -15.50 -21.04
C SER A 168 15.97 -15.75 -19.58
N TYR A 169 16.65 -14.78 -18.95
CA TYR A 169 17.21 -14.89 -17.60
C TYR A 169 16.31 -14.31 -16.51
N ALA A 170 15.32 -13.47 -16.85
CA ALA A 170 14.46 -12.79 -15.89
C ALA A 170 13.74 -13.75 -14.93
N GLY A 171 13.26 -14.90 -15.43
CA GLY A 171 12.64 -15.93 -14.59
C GLY A 171 13.55 -16.45 -13.48
N ARG A 172 14.83 -16.69 -13.80
CA ARG A 172 15.86 -17.10 -12.84
C ARG A 172 16.21 -15.96 -11.88
N ALA A 173 16.27 -14.72 -12.36
CA ALA A 173 16.56 -13.55 -11.54
C ALA A 173 15.48 -13.29 -10.48
N ALA A 174 14.20 -13.42 -10.85
CA ALA A 174 13.06 -13.27 -9.92
C ALA A 174 13.00 -14.41 -8.91
N LEU A 175 13.28 -15.65 -9.33
CA LEU A 175 13.34 -16.78 -8.41
C LEU A 175 14.46 -16.59 -7.37
N LEU A 176 15.66 -16.20 -7.82
CA LEU A 176 16.82 -15.95 -6.96
C LEU A 176 16.61 -14.71 -6.05
N LEU A 177 16.02 -13.63 -6.57
CA LEU A 177 15.72 -12.44 -5.77
C LEU A 177 14.79 -12.79 -4.61
N GLY A 178 13.75 -13.59 -4.86
CA GLY A 178 12.87 -14.02 -3.80
C GLY A 178 13.51 -15.04 -2.85
N ASP A 179 14.38 -15.92 -3.34
CA ASP A 179 15.13 -16.87 -2.50
C ASP A 179 16.13 -16.15 -1.56
N LEU A 180 16.79 -15.08 -2.02
CA LEU A 180 17.64 -14.21 -1.19
C LEU A 180 16.79 -13.42 -0.19
N ALA A 181 15.76 -12.71 -0.67
CA ALA A 181 14.86 -11.91 0.18
C ALA A 181 14.22 -12.74 1.31
N PHE A 182 13.78 -13.97 1.01
CA PHE A 182 13.23 -14.88 2.01
C PHE A 182 14.28 -15.33 3.04
N ALA A 183 15.55 -15.51 2.63
CA ALA A 183 16.65 -15.84 3.54
C ALA A 183 17.03 -14.67 4.46
N ASP A 184 16.95 -13.44 3.95
CA ASP A 184 17.21 -12.20 4.70
C ASP A 184 16.01 -11.79 5.58
N GLY A 185 14.83 -12.41 5.39
CA GLY A 185 13.61 -12.13 6.15
C GLY A 185 12.66 -11.10 5.52
N ASP A 186 13.02 -10.53 4.37
CA ASP A 186 12.16 -9.66 3.55
C ASP A 186 11.12 -10.50 2.78
N PHE A 187 10.11 -10.96 3.52
CA PHE A 187 9.00 -11.75 2.99
C PHE A 187 8.12 -10.98 1.98
N ASP A 188 8.18 -9.65 1.97
CA ASP A 188 7.35 -8.83 1.08
C ASP A 188 8.01 -8.68 -0.29
N LEU A 189 9.32 -8.44 -0.36
CA LEU A 189 10.10 -8.56 -1.60
C LEU A 189 10.11 -9.99 -2.14
N ALA A 190 10.23 -11.00 -1.26
CA ALA A 190 10.18 -12.40 -1.67
C ALA A 190 8.86 -12.73 -2.38
N ARG A 191 7.74 -12.30 -1.79
CA ARG A 191 6.42 -12.45 -2.40
C ARG A 191 6.33 -11.71 -3.73
N GLU A 192 6.73 -10.45 -3.80
CA GLU A 192 6.65 -9.67 -5.04
C GLU A 192 7.44 -10.33 -6.18
N ALA A 193 8.69 -10.73 -5.92
CA ALA A 193 9.54 -11.38 -6.90
C ALA A 193 8.93 -12.69 -7.42
N TRP A 194 8.32 -13.51 -6.55
CA TRP A 194 7.66 -14.74 -6.95
C TRP A 194 6.28 -14.51 -7.61
N LEU A 195 5.52 -13.49 -7.21
CA LEU A 195 4.26 -13.13 -7.85
C LEU A 195 4.45 -12.64 -9.28
N SER A 196 5.56 -11.96 -9.59
CA SER A 196 5.85 -11.50 -10.96
C SER A 196 6.01 -12.66 -11.97
N LEU A 197 6.27 -13.88 -11.49
CA LEU A 197 6.35 -15.12 -12.27
C LEU A 197 4.98 -15.80 -12.48
N ILE A 198 3.91 -15.28 -11.86
CA ILE A 198 2.55 -15.79 -11.98
C ILE A 198 1.73 -14.81 -12.83
N PRO A 199 1.10 -15.24 -13.93
CA PRO A 199 0.24 -14.37 -14.73
C PRO A 199 -0.87 -13.75 -13.89
N GLU A 200 -1.19 -12.47 -14.11
CA GLU A 200 -2.12 -11.72 -13.25
C GLU A 200 -3.52 -12.37 -13.11
N VAL A 201 -3.97 -13.10 -14.14
CA VAL A 201 -5.28 -13.77 -14.17
C VAL A 201 -5.10 -15.28 -14.28
N ASN A 202 -6.03 -16.02 -13.67
CA ASN A 202 -6.13 -17.46 -13.90
C ASN A 202 -6.65 -17.78 -15.32
N ASN A 203 -6.67 -19.07 -15.67
CA ASN A 203 -7.18 -19.57 -16.96
C ASN A 203 -8.67 -19.24 -17.25
N LYS A 204 -9.40 -18.64 -16.30
CA LYS A 204 -10.79 -18.16 -16.44
C LYS A 204 -10.88 -16.63 -16.56
N GLY A 205 -9.75 -15.92 -16.63
CA GLY A 205 -9.71 -14.45 -16.70
C GLY A 205 -9.95 -13.73 -15.37
N ILE A 206 -9.96 -14.44 -14.24
CA ILE A 206 -10.18 -13.85 -12.91
C ILE A 206 -8.83 -13.39 -12.34
N PRO A 207 -8.67 -12.10 -11.97
CA PRO A 207 -7.47 -11.61 -11.29
C PRO A 207 -7.16 -12.41 -10.04
N HIS A 208 -5.90 -12.78 -9.88
CA HIS A 208 -5.45 -13.70 -8.86
C HIS A 208 -5.70 -13.23 -7.41
N TYR A 209 -5.62 -11.92 -7.17
CA TYR A 209 -5.96 -11.29 -5.89
C TYR A 209 -7.48 -11.22 -5.60
N LEU A 210 -8.35 -11.51 -6.58
CA LEU A 210 -9.81 -11.61 -6.37
C LEU A 210 -10.28 -13.04 -6.09
N VAL A 211 -9.43 -14.06 -6.25
CA VAL A 211 -9.79 -15.47 -5.98
C VAL A 211 -9.99 -15.72 -4.46
N HIS A 212 -9.55 -14.80 -3.60
CA HIS A 212 -9.85 -14.78 -2.16
C HIS A 212 -11.31 -14.40 -1.85
N GLN A 213 -12.05 -13.88 -2.83
CA GLN A 213 -13.49 -13.85 -2.71
C GLN A 213 -14.00 -15.27 -2.95
N ASP A 214 -14.52 -15.91 -1.90
CA ASP A 214 -15.69 -16.76 -2.05
C ASP A 214 -16.77 -15.88 -2.69
N LEU A 215 -16.76 -15.82 -4.02
CA LEU A 215 -17.91 -15.46 -4.81
C LEU A 215 -18.85 -16.64 -4.60
N PRO A 216 -19.95 -16.50 -3.83
CA PRO A 216 -20.93 -17.57 -3.80
C PRO A 216 -21.38 -17.77 -5.25
N ASP A 217 -21.43 -19.02 -5.70
CA ASP A 217 -21.74 -19.40 -7.10
C ASP A 217 -23.07 -18.79 -7.61
N GLN A 218 -23.89 -18.22 -6.72
CA GLN A 218 -25.12 -17.50 -7.01
C GLN A 218 -25.31 -16.22 -6.16
N ALA A 219 -24.28 -15.37 -5.98
CA ALA A 219 -24.54 -13.94 -5.74
C ALA A 219 -25.12 -13.35 -7.03
N ALA A 220 -26.45 -13.43 -7.15
CA ALA A 220 -27.19 -12.69 -8.15
C ALA A 220 -26.76 -11.22 -8.11
N VAL A 221 -26.58 -10.64 -9.30
CA VAL A 221 -26.75 -9.21 -9.47
C VAL A 221 -28.15 -8.89 -8.98
N SER A 222 -28.27 -8.27 -7.80
CA SER A 222 -29.50 -7.60 -7.41
C SER A 222 -29.75 -6.51 -8.44
N GLN A 223 -30.64 -6.78 -9.40
CA GLN A 223 -31.10 -5.83 -10.40
C GLN A 223 -32.11 -4.84 -9.79
N GLU A 224 -31.70 -4.22 -8.69
CA GLU A 224 -32.39 -3.27 -7.79
C GLU A 224 -31.22 -2.71 -6.94
N ASP A 225 -30.62 -1.54 -7.20
CA ASP A 225 -31.12 -0.33 -7.86
C ASP A 225 -30.10 0.32 -8.83
N THR A 226 -30.34 0.28 -10.15
CA THR A 226 -30.15 1.46 -11.02
C THR A 226 -30.84 1.25 -12.38
N VAL A 227 -31.88 2.03 -12.66
CA VAL A 227 -32.48 2.08 -14.00
C VAL A 227 -31.58 2.90 -14.92
N GLY A 228 -30.77 2.22 -15.72
CA GLY A 228 -29.90 2.82 -16.73
C GLY A 228 -29.37 1.74 -17.67
N GLN A 229 -29.91 1.68 -18.90
CA GLN A 229 -29.64 0.62 -19.86
C GLN A 229 -28.13 0.44 -20.12
N SER A 230 -27.60 -0.74 -19.80
CA SER A 230 -26.30 -1.20 -20.31
C SER A 230 -26.48 -2.55 -21.00
N THR A 231 -26.05 -2.60 -22.26
CA THR A 231 -26.22 -3.77 -23.13
C THR A 231 -25.40 -4.96 -22.65
N THR A 232 -25.99 -6.15 -22.72
CA THR A 232 -25.31 -7.44 -22.50
C THR A 232 -24.08 -7.56 -23.39
N THR A 233 -22.90 -7.33 -22.82
CA THR A 233 -21.64 -7.33 -23.56
C THR A 233 -20.86 -8.59 -23.22
N THR A 234 -20.94 -9.60 -24.09
CA THR A 234 -20.10 -10.80 -24.03
C THR A 234 -18.68 -10.45 -24.51
N GLY A 235 -17.85 -9.91 -23.61
CA GLY A 235 -16.42 -9.68 -23.82
C GLY A 235 -15.60 -10.22 -22.65
N PRO A 236 -14.34 -10.66 -22.86
CA PRO A 236 -13.48 -11.11 -21.77
C PRO A 236 -13.05 -9.94 -20.87
N PRO A 237 -12.85 -10.17 -19.56
CA PRO A 237 -12.39 -9.13 -18.64
C PRO A 237 -10.86 -8.98 -18.63
N VAL A 238 -10.42 -7.83 -18.09
CA VAL A 238 -9.06 -7.50 -17.58
C VAL A 238 -8.03 -6.97 -18.62
N GLN A 239 -7.80 -5.65 -18.59
CA GLN A 239 -6.58 -5.01 -19.07
C GLN A 239 -5.47 -5.14 -17.99
N TYR A 240 -4.36 -5.80 -18.33
CA TYR A 240 -3.25 -6.16 -17.42
C TYR A 240 -2.59 -4.96 -16.75
N SER A 241 -2.02 -5.15 -15.56
CA SER A 241 -1.72 -4.01 -14.68
C SER A 241 -0.45 -4.06 -13.82
N HIS A 242 0.21 -5.22 -13.67
CA HIS A 242 1.59 -5.30 -13.18
C HIS A 242 2.50 -5.97 -14.23
N LEU A 243 3.80 -5.81 -14.09
CA LEU A 243 4.80 -6.37 -15.00
C LEU A 243 4.96 -7.88 -14.76
N THR A 244 4.35 -8.71 -15.61
CA THR A 244 4.61 -10.16 -15.59
C THR A 244 5.98 -10.45 -16.21
N VAL A 245 6.84 -11.10 -15.44
CA VAL A 245 8.20 -11.48 -15.84
C VAL A 245 8.16 -12.78 -16.66
N ASN A 246 9.05 -12.89 -17.65
CA ASN A 246 9.23 -14.14 -18.40
C ASN A 246 9.77 -15.25 -17.48
N ARG A 247 8.86 -16.12 -17.03
CA ARG A 247 9.17 -17.26 -16.16
C ARG A 247 10.10 -18.31 -16.80
N GLY A 248 10.16 -18.37 -18.12
CA GLY A 248 10.90 -19.42 -18.84
C GLY A 248 10.39 -20.83 -18.47
N SER A 249 11.33 -21.76 -18.26
CA SER A 249 11.03 -23.17 -17.95
C SER A 249 10.68 -23.46 -16.49
N ILE A 250 10.66 -22.45 -15.60
CA ILE A 250 10.35 -22.66 -14.18
C ILE A 250 8.90 -23.15 -14.03
N GLY A 251 8.72 -24.25 -13.28
CA GLY A 251 7.39 -24.82 -13.01
C GLY A 251 6.57 -23.92 -12.10
N ILE A 252 5.28 -23.71 -12.42
CA ILE A 252 4.42 -22.84 -11.62
C ILE A 252 4.25 -23.35 -10.17
N SER A 253 4.20 -24.68 -9.98
CA SER A 253 4.16 -25.35 -8.68
C SER A 253 5.33 -24.97 -7.78
N GLU A 254 6.53 -24.79 -8.35
CA GLU A 254 7.76 -24.46 -7.64
C GLU A 254 7.79 -23.01 -7.13
N VAL A 255 7.09 -22.11 -7.84
CA VAL A 255 6.84 -20.71 -7.43
C VAL A 255 5.75 -20.66 -6.36
N ILE A 256 4.65 -21.39 -6.54
CA ILE A 256 3.54 -21.44 -5.59
C ILE A 256 3.99 -22.04 -4.24
N LYS A 257 4.81 -23.10 -4.27
CA LYS A 257 5.42 -23.70 -3.06
C LYS A 257 6.14 -22.65 -2.22
N ARG A 258 6.96 -21.81 -2.86
CA ARG A 258 7.69 -20.71 -2.22
C ARG A 258 6.75 -19.67 -1.62
N LEU A 259 5.73 -19.23 -2.37
CA LEU A 259 4.72 -18.29 -1.87
C LEU A 259 3.98 -18.81 -0.64
N VAL A 260 3.53 -20.08 -0.65
CA VAL A 260 2.87 -20.68 0.52
C VAL A 260 3.81 -20.72 1.73
N LEU A 261 5.08 -21.09 1.54
CA LEU A 261 6.07 -21.06 2.61
C LEU A 261 6.33 -19.62 3.10
N CYS A 262 6.36 -18.63 2.21
CA CYS A 262 6.42 -17.20 2.57
C CYS A 262 5.32 -16.79 3.55
N GLU A 263 4.08 -17.18 3.26
CA GLU A 263 2.95 -16.88 4.14
C GLU A 263 3.04 -17.63 5.48
N VAL A 264 3.51 -18.88 5.49
CA VAL A 264 3.68 -19.65 6.74
C VAL A 264 4.77 -19.06 7.65
N TYR A 265 5.91 -18.65 7.07
CA TYR A 265 7.01 -18.08 7.83
C TYR A 265 6.71 -16.67 8.33
N SER A 266 6.06 -15.84 7.50
CA SER A 266 5.57 -14.51 7.89
C SER A 266 4.30 -14.51 8.75
N GLY A 267 3.76 -15.68 9.12
CA GLY A 267 2.62 -15.81 10.03
C GLY A 267 1.25 -15.56 9.40
N ARG A 268 1.17 -15.34 8.08
CA ARG A 268 -0.05 -15.09 7.29
C ARG A 268 -0.79 -16.39 6.94
N LEU A 269 -1.13 -17.18 7.95
CA LEU A 269 -1.62 -18.56 7.80
C LEU A 269 -2.92 -18.67 6.97
N GLU A 270 -3.83 -17.70 7.08
CA GLU A 270 -5.05 -17.66 6.26
C GLU A 270 -4.78 -17.29 4.79
N VAL A 271 -3.73 -16.50 4.51
CA VAL A 271 -3.27 -16.29 3.13
C VAL A 271 -2.66 -17.58 2.57
N ALA A 272 -1.88 -18.32 3.38
CA ALA A 272 -1.31 -19.61 3.02
C ALA A 272 -2.39 -20.64 2.64
N ARG A 273 -3.45 -20.77 3.47
CA ARG A 273 -4.61 -21.63 3.18
C ARG A 273 -5.27 -21.28 1.85
N ARG A 274 -5.50 -19.98 1.60
CA ARG A 274 -6.13 -19.53 0.36
C ARG A 274 -5.23 -19.73 -0.86
N HIS A 275 -3.91 -19.61 -0.74
CA HIS A 275 -2.98 -20.03 -1.80
C HIS A 275 -3.07 -21.54 -2.09
N LEU A 276 -3.16 -22.38 -1.05
CA LEU A 276 -3.30 -23.84 -1.20
C LEU A 276 -4.63 -24.25 -1.84
N LEU A 277 -5.73 -23.58 -1.49
CA LEU A 277 -7.04 -23.76 -2.14
C LEU A 277 -7.03 -23.29 -3.60
N ARG A 278 -6.52 -22.07 -3.86
CA ARG A 278 -6.45 -21.43 -5.18
C ARG A 278 -5.62 -22.23 -6.18
N PHE A 279 -4.55 -22.86 -5.72
CA PHE A 279 -3.58 -23.56 -6.56
C PHE A 279 -3.61 -25.08 -6.40
N ARG A 280 -4.69 -25.64 -5.85
CA ARG A 280 -4.86 -27.08 -5.60
C ARG A 280 -4.44 -27.93 -6.80
N ASP A 281 -4.98 -27.63 -7.98
CA ASP A 281 -4.72 -28.37 -9.23
C ASP A 281 -3.24 -28.27 -9.68
N GLN A 282 -2.53 -27.22 -9.27
CA GLN A 282 -1.10 -27.00 -9.56
C GLN A 282 -0.18 -27.49 -8.43
N LEU A 283 -0.73 -28.04 -7.34
CA LEU A 283 0.01 -28.56 -6.18
C LEU A 283 -0.28 -30.03 -5.89
N ASP A 284 -1.33 -30.62 -6.46
CA ASP A 284 -1.67 -32.04 -6.38
C ASP A 284 -0.74 -32.90 -7.27
N LEU A 285 0.54 -32.94 -6.90
CA LEU A 285 1.60 -33.70 -7.55
C LEU A 285 2.69 -34.12 -6.53
N PRO A 286 3.50 -35.16 -6.82
CA PRO A 286 4.64 -35.50 -5.98
C PRO A 286 5.69 -34.38 -5.96
N GLY A 287 6.26 -34.11 -4.79
CA GLY A 287 7.29 -33.09 -4.57
C GLY A 287 8.00 -33.23 -3.23
N ASP A 288 8.81 -32.21 -2.91
CA ASP A 288 9.61 -32.13 -1.68
C ASP A 288 9.35 -30.83 -0.92
N VAL A 289 9.25 -30.92 0.42
CA VAL A 289 9.24 -29.77 1.33
C VAL A 289 10.20 -30.03 2.51
N TYR A 290 11.42 -29.47 2.41
CA TYR A 290 12.51 -29.60 3.39
C TYR A 290 13.01 -31.05 3.57
N GLY A 291 13.14 -31.81 2.48
CA GLY A 291 13.60 -33.20 2.49
C GLY A 291 12.50 -34.23 2.80
N GLU A 292 11.27 -33.78 3.08
CA GLU A 292 10.09 -34.64 3.19
C GLU A 292 9.46 -34.80 1.80
N GLN A 293 9.50 -36.03 1.27
CA GLN A 293 8.93 -36.42 -0.02
C GLN A 293 7.47 -36.84 0.15
N GLY A 294 6.58 -36.37 -0.74
CA GLY A 294 5.15 -36.66 -0.65
C GLY A 294 4.32 -35.91 -1.68
N ASN A 295 3.00 -35.86 -1.49
CA ASN A 295 2.15 -34.94 -2.26
C ASN A 295 2.41 -33.51 -1.79
N LEU A 296 2.70 -32.60 -2.71
CA LEU A 296 3.12 -31.24 -2.38
C LEU A 296 2.02 -30.42 -1.67
N LEU A 297 0.75 -30.61 -2.04
CA LEU A 297 -0.40 -29.99 -1.37
C LEU A 297 -0.50 -30.45 0.09
N ASP A 298 -0.46 -31.76 0.34
CA ASP A 298 -0.56 -32.33 1.68
C ASP A 298 0.61 -31.90 2.58
N LEU A 299 1.83 -31.90 2.02
CA LEU A 299 3.03 -31.45 2.72
C LEU A 299 2.90 -29.98 3.16
N LEU A 300 2.47 -29.09 2.27
CA LEU A 300 2.31 -27.67 2.56
C LEU A 300 1.15 -27.41 3.55
N MET A 301 0.00 -28.07 3.37
CA MET A 301 -1.11 -28.03 4.34
C MET A 301 -0.63 -28.44 5.73
N SER A 302 0.21 -29.49 5.84
CA SER A 302 0.78 -29.91 7.13
C SER A 302 1.62 -28.81 7.81
N ARG A 303 2.28 -27.94 7.04
CA ARG A 303 3.10 -26.83 7.59
C ARG A 303 2.22 -25.72 8.14
N VAL A 304 1.14 -25.38 7.43
CA VAL A 304 0.13 -24.44 7.89
C VAL A 304 -0.45 -24.90 9.23
N THR A 305 -1.02 -26.11 9.29
CA THR A 305 -1.65 -26.65 10.51
C THR A 305 -0.68 -26.79 11.69
N LYS A 306 0.58 -27.18 11.46
CA LYS A 306 1.61 -27.21 12.51
C LYS A 306 1.93 -25.81 13.05
N ARG A 307 1.95 -24.78 12.20
CA ARG A 307 2.24 -23.39 12.60
C ARG A 307 1.05 -22.75 13.34
N GLU A 308 -0.18 -23.10 12.98
CA GLU A 308 -1.40 -22.72 13.69
C GLU A 308 -1.41 -23.27 15.12
N ALA A 309 -1.18 -24.59 15.29
CA ALA A 309 -1.14 -25.21 16.60
C ALA A 309 -0.05 -24.64 17.54
N LEU A 310 1.04 -24.11 16.98
CA LEU A 310 2.06 -23.37 17.75
C LEU A 310 1.56 -21.99 18.16
N ARG A 311 0.95 -21.22 17.23
CA ARG A 311 0.35 -19.91 17.52
C ARG A 311 -0.69 -20.02 18.64
N ASP A 312 -1.61 -20.97 18.55
CA ASP A 312 -2.68 -21.17 19.54
C ASP A 312 -2.14 -21.60 20.92
N ALA A 313 -0.99 -22.29 20.96
CA ALA A 313 -0.33 -22.68 22.21
C ALA A 313 0.40 -21.52 22.90
N ASP A 314 0.95 -20.58 22.13
CA ASP A 314 1.56 -19.34 22.66
C ASP A 314 0.48 -18.36 23.15
N HIS A 315 -0.64 -18.25 22.42
CA HIS A 315 -1.80 -17.42 22.76
C HIS A 315 -2.36 -17.65 24.17
N ILE A 316 -2.47 -18.92 24.59
CA ILE A 316 -3.04 -19.29 25.91
C ILE A 316 -2.18 -18.77 27.09
N ARG A 317 -0.91 -18.39 26.85
CA ARG A 317 0.03 -17.98 27.91
C ARG A 317 0.08 -16.48 28.20
N MET A 318 -0.61 -15.62 27.45
CA MET A 318 -0.52 -14.16 27.60
C MET A 318 -1.86 -13.51 27.91
N GLN A 319 -2.35 -13.69 29.15
CA GLN A 319 -3.42 -12.86 29.70
C GLN A 319 -2.83 -11.66 30.45
N PHE A 320 -3.50 -10.52 30.37
CA PHE A 320 -2.98 -9.22 30.82
C PHE A 320 -3.85 -8.56 31.86
N ASP A 321 -3.23 -8.06 32.94
CA ASP A 321 -3.78 -7.03 33.83
C ASP A 321 -2.74 -5.92 34.07
N PHE A 322 -3.21 -4.69 34.23
CA PHE A 322 -2.36 -3.52 34.51
C PHE A 322 -2.62 -2.99 35.92
N ARG A 323 -1.58 -2.47 36.59
CA ARG A 323 -1.76 -1.63 37.78
C ARG A 323 -1.95 -0.18 37.33
N LEU A 324 -3.09 0.40 37.69
CA LEU A 324 -3.47 1.77 37.33
C LEU A 324 -2.87 2.82 38.28
N THR A 325 -1.70 2.53 38.83
CA THR A 325 -0.85 3.47 39.54
C THR A 325 0.22 3.96 38.57
N PRO A 326 0.23 5.25 38.19
CA PRO A 326 1.31 5.82 37.39
C PRO A 326 2.68 5.52 37.98
N ALA A 327 3.58 4.97 37.16
CA ALA A 327 4.97 4.74 37.52
C ALA A 327 5.78 6.04 37.42
N TRP A 328 5.46 6.86 36.42
CA TRP A 328 6.03 8.18 36.17
C TRP A 328 5.04 9.04 35.36
N ILE A 329 5.18 10.36 35.48
CA ILE A 329 4.45 11.37 34.70
C ILE A 329 5.49 12.36 34.16
N LEU A 330 5.29 12.80 32.92
CA LEU A 330 6.17 13.70 32.18
C LEU A 330 5.35 14.87 31.61
N ASP A 331 5.32 15.98 32.34
CA ASP A 331 4.50 17.18 32.10
C ASP A 331 5.31 18.47 31.85
N ASP A 332 6.65 18.38 31.88
CA ASP A 332 7.60 19.49 31.67
C ASP A 332 7.99 19.72 30.20
N ILE A 333 7.53 18.86 29.29
CA ILE A 333 7.62 19.04 27.83
C ILE A 333 6.76 20.25 27.41
N PRO A 334 7.18 21.07 26.43
CA PRO A 334 6.46 22.28 26.01
C PRO A 334 5.19 22.02 25.16
N TRP A 335 4.25 21.20 25.66
CA TRP A 335 3.00 20.82 24.98
C TRP A 335 2.14 22.00 24.50
N GLU A 336 2.14 23.13 25.23
CA GLU A 336 1.33 24.31 24.86
C GLU A 336 1.82 25.01 23.57
N ARG A 337 3.11 24.89 23.22
CA ARG A 337 3.72 25.63 22.10
C ARG A 337 3.26 25.18 20.72
N THR A 338 2.64 24.01 20.60
CA THR A 338 2.33 23.40 19.31
C THR A 338 0.91 23.70 18.81
N ALA A 339 -0.03 24.01 19.72
CA ALA A 339 -1.43 24.28 19.40
C ALA A 339 -1.67 25.52 18.50
N SER A 340 -0.83 26.56 18.60
CA SER A 340 -0.90 27.75 17.73
C SER A 340 -0.32 27.55 16.33
N THR A 341 0.65 26.64 16.20
CA THR A 341 1.42 26.40 14.96
C THR A 341 0.79 25.35 14.02
N GLY A 342 -0.30 24.70 14.44
CA GLY A 342 -0.86 23.55 13.71
C GLY A 342 0.03 22.30 13.79
N VAL A 343 0.85 22.17 14.83
CA VAL A 343 1.71 21.01 15.09
C VAL A 343 1.09 20.19 16.23
N VAL A 344 1.15 18.87 16.15
CA VAL A 344 0.72 17.94 17.21
C VAL A 344 1.84 16.93 17.45
N ILE A 345 2.49 16.99 18.62
CA ILE A 345 3.57 16.06 18.95
C ILE A 345 3.00 14.65 19.09
N GLU A 346 3.47 13.73 18.26
CA GLU A 346 3.22 12.29 18.40
C GLU A 346 4.51 11.61 18.87
N PRO A 347 4.59 11.15 20.13
CA PRO A 347 5.74 10.41 20.59
C PRO A 347 5.75 9.01 19.98
N VAL A 348 6.95 8.52 19.67
CA VAL A 348 7.22 7.22 19.04
C VAL A 348 8.09 6.40 19.99
N SER A 349 7.69 5.17 20.31
CA SER A 349 8.56 4.23 21.01
C SER A 349 9.60 3.64 20.06
N ALA A 350 10.86 3.60 20.48
CA ALA A 350 11.93 2.92 19.77
C ALA A 350 12.71 1.99 20.72
N ARG A 351 13.44 1.04 20.16
CA ARG A 351 14.35 0.19 20.93
C ARG A 351 15.76 0.32 20.37
N VAL A 352 16.71 0.63 21.25
CA VAL A 352 18.12 0.85 20.89
C VAL A 352 18.96 -0.02 21.82
N ARG A 353 19.64 -1.02 21.27
CA ARG A 353 20.35 -2.06 22.04
C ARG A 353 19.43 -2.71 23.10
N THR A 354 19.67 -2.48 24.38
CA THR A 354 18.84 -2.96 25.50
C THR A 354 17.68 -2.04 25.86
N ASP A 355 17.79 -0.77 25.47
CA ASP A 355 17.02 0.32 26.05
C ASP A 355 15.76 0.58 25.23
N GLU A 356 14.67 0.92 25.90
CA GLU A 356 13.40 1.26 25.27
C GLU A 356 13.17 2.76 25.47
N LEU A 357 13.16 3.50 24.36
CA LEU A 357 13.09 4.96 24.30
C LEU A 357 11.68 5.42 23.94
N ILE A 358 11.26 6.56 24.49
CA ILE A 358 10.22 7.42 23.91
C ILE A 358 10.93 8.57 23.21
N LEU A 359 10.68 8.74 21.92
CA LEU A 359 11.22 9.81 21.10
C LEU A 359 10.11 10.77 20.70
N PHE A 360 10.40 12.06 20.72
CA PHE A 360 9.45 13.10 20.35
C PHE A 360 10.13 14.16 19.47
N ASN A 361 9.38 14.65 18.48
CA ASN A 361 9.80 15.66 17.52
C ASN A 361 8.79 16.82 17.59
N ASP A 362 9.25 18.05 17.84
CA ASP A 362 8.42 19.26 17.80
C ASP A 362 8.77 20.16 16.60
N LEU A 363 9.52 19.62 15.64
CA LEU A 363 10.20 20.28 14.51
C LEU A 363 11.35 21.23 14.90
N ARG A 364 11.45 21.69 16.15
CA ARG A 364 12.54 22.53 16.65
C ARG A 364 13.66 21.70 17.31
N GLY A 365 13.35 20.51 17.78
CA GLY A 365 14.25 19.55 18.41
C GLY A 365 13.75 18.11 18.28
N ILE A 366 14.67 17.15 18.36
CA ILE A 366 14.38 15.74 18.68
C ILE A 366 14.80 15.52 20.13
N TYR A 367 13.96 14.82 20.86
CA TYR A 367 14.12 14.55 22.27
C TYR A 367 13.96 13.05 22.55
N ALA A 368 14.65 12.55 23.58
CA ALA A 368 14.58 11.16 24.04
C ALA A 368 14.32 11.09 25.55
N SER A 369 13.46 10.16 25.93
CA SER A 369 13.18 9.79 27.32
C SER A 369 13.23 8.27 27.48
N ASP A 370 13.72 7.79 28.62
CA ASP A 370 13.65 6.38 29.01
C ASP A 370 12.19 5.98 29.22
N ILE A 371 11.68 4.98 28.48
CA ILE A 371 10.27 4.59 28.60
C ILE A 371 9.93 4.16 30.03
N ARG A 372 10.88 3.57 30.76
CA ARG A 372 10.60 2.89 32.03
C ARG A 372 10.46 3.86 33.20
N THR A 373 11.15 5.00 33.12
CA THR A 373 11.30 5.98 34.20
C THR A 373 10.85 7.40 33.83
N GLY A 374 10.58 7.66 32.55
CA GLY A 374 10.18 8.98 32.05
C GLY A 374 11.29 10.04 32.05
N LYS A 375 12.56 9.65 32.30
CA LYS A 375 13.69 10.59 32.41
C LYS A 375 14.44 10.76 31.09
N GLY A 376 14.97 11.95 30.85
CA GLY A 376 15.81 12.26 29.69
C GLY A 376 17.00 11.32 29.53
N ILE A 377 17.18 10.81 28.31
CA ILE A 377 18.31 9.98 27.91
C ILE A 377 19.32 10.85 27.14
N TRP A 378 20.60 10.64 27.43
CA TRP A 378 21.78 11.42 26.99
C TRP A 378 21.81 12.89 27.45
N SER A 379 20.65 13.55 27.59
CA SER A 379 20.52 14.90 28.13
C SER A 379 19.44 14.99 29.23
N PRO A 380 19.68 15.71 30.34
CA PRO A 380 18.69 15.90 31.41
C PRO A 380 17.51 16.80 31.00
N ASN A 381 17.59 17.53 29.89
CA ASN A 381 16.48 18.29 29.30
C ASN A 381 15.81 17.55 28.13
N TYR A 382 16.00 16.23 28.03
CA TYR A 382 15.53 15.32 26.98
C TYR A 382 16.07 15.60 25.57
N LEU A 383 16.60 16.79 25.26
CA LEU A 383 17.01 17.19 23.91
C LEU A 383 18.24 16.40 23.45
N ILE A 384 18.12 15.68 22.33
CA ILE A 384 19.22 14.92 21.72
C ILE A 384 19.76 15.58 20.44
N ALA A 385 18.91 16.28 19.68
CA ALA A 385 19.35 16.95 18.45
C ALA A 385 18.49 18.18 18.11
N GLN A 386 19.14 19.26 17.67
CA GLN A 386 18.50 20.48 17.20
C GLN A 386 19.35 21.09 16.09
N VAL A 387 18.70 21.54 15.00
CA VAL A 387 19.31 22.37 13.96
C VAL A 387 18.91 23.83 14.20
N PRO A 388 19.77 24.69 14.77
CA PRO A 388 19.37 26.03 15.24
C PRO A 388 18.74 26.89 14.14
N THR A 389 19.33 26.91 12.95
CA THR A 389 18.78 27.66 11.79
C THR A 389 17.39 27.19 11.36
N ALA A 390 17.03 25.93 11.61
CA ALA A 390 15.69 25.43 11.29
C ALA A 390 14.69 25.74 12.42
N ALA A 391 15.16 25.74 13.67
CA ALA A 391 14.34 25.92 14.86
C ALA A 391 13.89 27.38 15.10
N GLU A 392 14.72 28.35 14.72
CA GLU A 392 14.48 29.78 14.99
C GLU A 392 13.54 30.47 13.99
N GLU A 393 13.33 29.92 12.79
CA GLU A 393 12.82 30.72 11.66
C GLU A 393 11.28 30.83 11.56
N PHE A 394 10.47 29.85 11.97
CA PHE A 394 9.01 29.90 11.74
C PHE A 394 8.20 30.53 12.88
N GLU A 395 7.53 31.64 12.58
CA GLU A 395 6.72 32.44 13.52
C GLU A 395 5.42 31.75 13.94
N ASP A 396 5.16 31.72 15.25
CA ASP A 396 3.92 31.19 15.84
C ASP A 396 2.67 32.05 15.54
N SER A 397 2.81 33.19 14.87
CA SER A 397 1.74 34.19 14.65
C SER A 397 1.03 34.09 13.29
N GLU A 398 1.54 33.28 12.37
CA GLU A 398 0.98 33.21 11.02
C GLU A 398 -0.23 32.28 10.91
N PRO A 399 -1.21 32.59 10.01
CA PRO A 399 -2.38 31.75 9.82
C PRO A 399 -2.03 30.49 9.01
N TYR A 400 -1.93 29.35 9.71
CA TYR A 400 -1.72 28.02 9.11
C TYR A 400 -3.03 27.37 8.64
N SER A 401 -2.91 26.36 7.79
CA SER A 401 -4.01 25.49 7.40
C SER A 401 -3.55 24.05 7.23
N GLY A 402 -4.19 23.13 7.96
CA GLY A 402 -3.78 21.74 8.09
C GLY A 402 -3.14 21.48 9.44
N VAL A 403 -2.81 20.22 9.72
CA VAL A 403 -2.13 19.78 10.94
C VAL A 403 -0.92 18.95 10.56
N MET A 404 0.20 19.18 11.22
CA MET A 404 1.43 18.40 11.09
C MET A 404 1.60 17.54 12.34
N HIS A 405 1.70 16.23 12.15
CA HIS A 405 2.09 15.28 13.18
C HIS A 405 3.56 14.89 12.90
N PRO A 406 4.55 15.66 13.40
CA PRO A 406 5.95 15.34 13.21
C PRO A 406 6.28 14.00 13.87
N THR A 407 6.69 13.03 13.05
CA THR A 407 7.16 11.72 13.51
C THR A 407 8.63 11.55 13.16
N VAL A 408 9.19 10.44 13.62
CA VAL A 408 10.53 9.96 13.25
C VAL A 408 10.39 8.63 12.50
N SER A 409 11.28 8.35 11.56
CA SER A 409 11.46 7.02 10.95
C SER A 409 12.73 6.41 11.53
N ILE A 410 12.70 5.14 11.89
CA ILE A 410 13.84 4.47 12.55
C ILE A 410 14.05 3.12 11.88
N ASP A 411 15.29 2.84 11.51
CA ASP A 411 15.73 1.58 10.90
C ASP A 411 17.19 1.31 11.32
N ASP A 412 17.53 0.07 11.62
CA ASP A 412 18.85 -0.40 12.12
C ASP A 412 19.61 0.58 13.06
N GLY A 413 18.93 1.10 14.09
CA GLY A 413 19.53 2.04 15.06
C GLY A 413 19.71 3.48 14.59
N VAL A 414 19.40 3.79 13.32
CA VAL A 414 19.43 5.15 12.76
C VAL A 414 18.04 5.77 12.81
N LEU A 415 17.98 7.05 13.21
CA LEU A 415 16.76 7.86 13.25
C LEU A 415 16.80 8.94 12.18
N VAL A 416 15.76 9.03 11.36
CA VAL A 416 15.59 10.11 10.37
C VAL A 416 14.33 10.91 10.66
N ALA A 417 14.45 12.24 10.64
CA ALA A 417 13.37 13.16 10.99
C ALA A 417 13.41 14.45 10.18
N ARG A 418 12.25 15.09 10.00
CA ARG A 418 12.16 16.47 9.52
C ARG A 418 12.27 17.44 10.71
N GLN A 419 13.03 18.51 10.52
CA GLN A 419 13.07 19.68 11.41
C GLN A 419 12.85 20.98 10.61
N GLY A 420 12.44 22.04 11.29
CA GLY A 420 12.12 23.34 10.72
C GLY A 420 10.66 23.49 10.29
N SER A 421 10.39 24.48 9.43
CA SER A 421 9.03 24.92 9.09
C SER A 421 8.12 23.76 8.63
N PRO A 422 6.91 23.59 9.20
CA PRO A 422 5.94 22.59 8.75
C PRO A 422 5.32 22.92 7.39
N VAL A 423 5.53 24.13 6.87
CA VAL A 423 4.84 24.65 5.69
C VAL A 423 5.32 23.96 4.42
N ALA A 424 4.37 23.42 3.65
CA ALA A 424 4.57 22.84 2.34
C ALA A 424 4.23 23.82 1.20
N SER A 425 3.41 24.86 1.43
CA SER A 425 3.23 25.97 0.49
C SER A 425 2.88 27.27 1.21
N TYR A 426 3.53 28.37 0.82
CA TYR A 426 3.35 29.67 1.45
C TYR A 426 2.19 30.47 0.86
N ARG A 427 1.56 31.29 1.72
CA ARG A 427 0.50 32.23 1.30
C ARG A 427 0.99 33.19 0.20
N ARG A 428 0.06 33.61 -0.66
CA ARG A 428 0.39 34.41 -1.85
C ARG A 428 0.94 35.78 -1.44
N GLY A 429 2.11 36.13 -1.99
CA GLY A 429 2.77 37.42 -1.72
C GLY A 429 3.78 37.39 -0.56
N ARG A 430 3.98 36.24 0.11
CA ARG A 430 5.18 36.03 0.92
C ARG A 430 6.39 35.85 -0.02
N ASP A 431 7.52 36.43 0.34
CA ASP A 431 8.81 36.11 -0.28
C ASP A 431 9.26 34.71 0.19
N THR A 432 9.49 33.80 -0.76
CA THR A 432 9.98 32.45 -0.49
C THR A 432 11.49 32.39 -0.34
N ALA A 433 12.23 33.39 -0.83
CA ALA A 433 13.69 33.45 -0.69
C ALA A 433 14.14 33.74 0.75
N THR A 434 13.30 34.40 1.54
CA THR A 434 13.49 34.66 2.98
C THR A 434 12.55 33.83 3.86
N ALA A 435 11.88 32.81 3.31
CA ALA A 435 10.94 32.01 4.07
C ALA A 435 11.65 30.91 4.88
N PRO A 436 11.13 30.57 6.09
CA PRO A 436 11.73 29.57 6.98
C PRO A 436 11.95 28.20 6.34
N GLY A 437 13.16 27.68 6.42
CA GLY A 437 13.49 26.38 5.84
C GLY A 437 12.91 25.18 6.61
N SER A 438 12.90 24.02 5.96
CA SER A 438 12.94 22.73 6.67
C SER A 438 14.06 21.86 6.13
N VAL A 439 14.54 20.95 6.98
CA VAL A 439 15.65 20.04 6.71
C VAL A 439 15.27 18.62 7.09
N ILE A 440 15.94 17.64 6.49
CA ILE A 440 15.96 16.27 7.00
C ILE A 440 17.28 16.09 7.78
N ILE A 441 17.18 15.53 8.98
CA ILE A 441 18.33 15.08 9.78
C ILE A 441 18.33 13.55 9.86
N ALA A 442 19.52 12.98 10.01
CA ALA A 442 19.71 11.59 10.39
C ALA A 442 20.64 11.52 11.61
N LEU A 443 20.27 10.74 12.61
CA LEU A 443 20.98 10.58 13.89
C LEU A 443 21.33 9.11 14.10
N ASP A 444 22.54 8.83 14.55
CA ASP A 444 22.93 7.54 15.08
C ASP A 444 22.49 7.43 16.55
N LEU A 445 21.53 6.55 16.85
CA LEU A 445 21.07 6.31 18.23
C LEU A 445 22.06 5.43 19.02
N GLU A 446 22.93 4.67 18.35
CA GLU A 446 24.00 3.89 18.99
C GLU A 446 25.14 4.81 19.53
N SER A 447 25.32 5.97 18.88
CA SER A 447 26.26 7.05 19.25
C SER A 447 25.56 8.25 19.91
N GLU A 448 24.58 7.98 20.78
CA GLU A 448 23.91 8.98 21.63
C GLU A 448 23.21 10.13 20.88
N GLY A 449 22.71 9.86 19.68
CA GLY A 449 22.01 10.84 18.85
C GLY A 449 22.94 11.71 17.98
N LEU A 450 24.19 11.29 17.76
CA LEU A 450 25.13 12.01 16.88
C LEU A 450 24.56 12.14 15.46
N LEU A 451 24.60 13.35 14.91
CA LEU A 451 24.23 13.63 13.52
C LEU A 451 25.14 12.88 12.53
N LEU A 452 24.55 12.12 11.60
CA LEU A 452 25.28 11.37 10.58
C LEU A 452 25.97 12.29 9.55
N PRO A 453 27.10 11.85 8.95
CA PRO A 453 27.74 12.56 7.85
C PRO A 453 26.78 12.87 6.69
N GLY A 454 26.88 14.08 6.13
CA GLY A 454 26.02 14.54 5.03
C GLY A 454 24.69 15.17 5.45
N PHE A 455 24.28 15.03 6.72
CA PHE A 455 23.08 15.68 7.26
C PHE A 455 23.43 17.00 7.99
N PRO A 456 22.48 17.95 8.17
CA PRO A 456 21.13 17.97 7.58
C PRO A 456 21.10 18.18 6.07
N VAL A 457 20.28 17.39 5.38
CA VAL A 457 19.95 17.55 3.96
C VAL A 457 18.92 18.68 3.79
N ARG A 458 19.08 19.48 2.73
CA ARG A 458 18.24 20.64 2.41
C ARG A 458 17.49 20.46 1.08
N PRO A 459 16.37 21.17 0.86
CA PRO A 459 15.71 21.21 -0.44
C PRO A 459 16.64 21.81 -1.53
N PRO A 460 16.48 21.45 -2.81
CA PRO A 460 17.39 21.88 -3.89
C PRO A 460 17.54 23.40 -4.10
N SER A 461 16.50 24.19 -3.81
CA SER A 461 16.55 25.67 -3.76
C SER A 461 15.39 26.22 -2.92
N SER A 462 15.31 27.54 -2.73
CA SER A 462 14.24 28.21 -1.98
C SER A 462 12.83 28.09 -2.60
N GLU A 463 12.71 27.61 -3.84
CA GLU A 463 11.41 27.25 -4.44
C GLU A 463 10.89 25.89 -3.94
N TRP A 464 11.75 25.10 -3.28
CA TRP A 464 11.48 23.73 -2.87
C TRP A 464 11.35 23.60 -1.36
N CYS A 465 10.49 22.70 -0.90
CA CYS A 465 10.39 22.31 0.51
C CYS A 465 10.09 20.80 0.64
N PHE A 466 10.41 20.24 1.81
CA PHE A 466 9.96 18.91 2.19
C PHE A 466 8.47 18.94 2.55
N ASP A 467 7.71 17.96 2.05
CA ASP A 467 6.26 17.84 2.17
C ASP A 467 5.96 16.57 2.98
N GLY A 468 5.69 16.73 4.28
CA GLY A 468 5.49 15.65 5.25
C GLY A 468 6.74 15.16 6.00
N ASN A 469 6.68 13.93 6.51
CA ASN A 469 7.76 13.25 7.24
C ASN A 469 8.58 12.36 6.29
N PRO A 470 9.89 12.20 6.53
CA PRO A 470 10.71 11.24 5.79
C PRO A 470 10.41 9.78 6.21
N LEU A 471 10.78 8.85 5.34
CA LEU A 471 10.73 7.40 5.55
C LEU A 471 12.12 6.82 5.30
N LEU A 472 12.72 6.17 6.30
CA LEU A 472 13.97 5.42 6.20
C LEU A 472 13.66 3.94 5.98
N VAL A 473 14.27 3.30 4.97
CA VAL A 473 14.16 1.84 4.70
C VAL A 473 15.43 1.33 4.02
N ASP A 474 16.09 0.32 4.60
CA ASP A 474 17.32 -0.32 4.10
C ASP A 474 18.43 0.69 3.70
N GLY A 475 18.63 1.72 4.53
CA GLY A 475 19.64 2.76 4.29
C GLY A 475 19.29 3.82 3.21
N ASP A 476 18.04 3.83 2.71
CA ASP A 476 17.53 4.88 1.83
C ASP A 476 16.52 5.78 2.55
N VAL A 477 16.67 7.09 2.41
CA VAL A 477 15.76 8.12 2.94
C VAL A 477 14.83 8.63 1.85
N PHE A 478 13.58 8.20 1.90
CA PHE A 478 12.52 8.63 1.01
C PHE A 478 11.74 9.82 1.58
N THR A 479 11.38 10.77 0.72
CA THR A 479 10.56 11.92 1.10
C THR A 479 9.76 12.44 -0.09
N VAL A 480 8.75 13.27 0.17
CA VAL A 480 8.05 14.05 -0.86
C VAL A 480 8.58 15.47 -0.80
N LEU A 481 8.83 16.04 -1.98
CA LEU A 481 9.21 17.43 -2.17
C LEU A 481 8.09 18.16 -2.91
N ARG A 482 7.88 19.43 -2.55
CA ARG A 482 7.02 20.33 -3.31
C ARG A 482 7.85 21.48 -3.86
N LYS A 483 7.77 21.71 -5.18
CA LYS A 483 8.26 22.93 -5.82
C LYS A 483 7.10 23.91 -5.97
N ASN A 484 7.17 25.05 -5.29
CA ASN A 484 6.09 26.03 -5.26
C ASN A 484 6.27 27.10 -6.35
N GLY A 485 5.38 27.09 -7.34
CA GLY A 485 5.25 28.15 -8.34
C GLY A 485 4.08 29.11 -8.04
N THR A 486 3.97 30.16 -8.84
CA THR A 486 2.97 31.24 -8.65
C THR A 486 1.53 30.85 -8.97
N VAL A 487 1.33 29.81 -9.79
CA VAL A 487 0.03 29.30 -10.26
C VAL A 487 -0.14 27.79 -10.01
N ARG A 488 0.97 27.07 -9.86
CA ARG A 488 1.05 25.61 -9.80
C ARG A 488 2.14 25.21 -8.82
N SER A 489 1.91 24.17 -8.03
CA SER A 489 2.95 23.47 -7.27
C SER A 489 3.18 22.10 -7.88
N ASP A 490 4.44 21.78 -8.17
CA ASP A 490 4.85 20.47 -8.67
C ASP A 490 5.26 19.57 -7.50
N ILE A 491 4.88 18.30 -7.56
CA ILE A 491 5.05 17.31 -6.49
C ILE A 491 6.06 16.26 -6.97
N PHE A 492 7.07 16.00 -6.15
CA PHE A 492 8.14 15.05 -6.47
C PHE A 492 8.31 14.03 -5.34
N ALA A 493 8.64 12.80 -5.69
CA ALA A 493 9.28 11.86 -4.78
C ALA A 493 10.80 12.04 -4.86
N ALA A 494 11.50 11.85 -3.74
CA ALA A 494 12.95 11.93 -3.68
C ALA A 494 13.54 10.82 -2.81
N CYS A 495 14.76 10.38 -3.14
CA CYS A 495 15.56 9.45 -2.34
C CYS A 495 16.95 10.04 -2.08
N TYR A 496 17.40 9.93 -0.83
CA TYR A 496 18.74 10.31 -0.38
C TYR A 496 19.42 9.12 0.30
N ASP A 497 20.73 9.00 0.09
CA ASP A 497 21.58 7.99 0.70
C ASP A 497 21.82 8.28 2.20
N ILE A 498 21.71 7.28 3.09
CA ILE A 498 21.90 7.48 4.53
C ILE A 498 23.36 7.74 4.93
N ASP A 499 24.34 7.19 4.20
CA ASP A 499 25.76 7.22 4.62
C ASP A 499 26.41 8.58 4.37
N ASN A 500 25.87 9.35 3.42
CA ASN A 500 26.47 10.60 2.93
C ASN A 500 25.47 11.71 2.56
N GLY A 501 24.17 11.48 2.69
CA GLY A 501 23.11 12.47 2.42
C GLY A 501 22.95 12.84 0.93
N GLN A 502 23.63 12.17 -0.01
CA GLN A 502 23.53 12.51 -1.43
C GLN A 502 22.19 12.08 -2.01
N GLN A 503 21.64 12.94 -2.87
CA GLN A 503 20.43 12.67 -3.63
C GLN A 503 20.66 11.55 -4.66
N LYS A 504 20.03 10.39 -4.47
CA LYS A 504 20.04 9.29 -5.44
C LYS A 504 19.18 9.61 -6.67
N TRP A 505 17.96 10.09 -6.44
CA TRP A 505 17.02 10.48 -7.49
C TRP A 505 15.94 11.45 -6.99
N ILE A 506 15.35 12.21 -7.92
CA ILE A 506 14.13 13.01 -7.72
C ILE A 506 13.24 12.81 -8.95
N THR A 507 11.97 12.44 -8.72
CA THR A 507 10.99 12.17 -9.80
C THR A 507 9.70 12.93 -9.58
N GLN A 508 9.23 13.63 -10.60
CA GLN A 508 7.94 14.34 -10.56
C GLN A 508 6.79 13.32 -10.62
N ILE A 509 5.99 13.24 -9.56
CA ILE A 509 4.83 12.32 -9.47
C ILE A 509 3.51 13.01 -9.82
N GLY A 510 3.49 14.34 -9.91
CA GLY A 510 2.31 15.08 -10.34
C GLY A 510 2.42 16.57 -10.04
N SER A 511 1.31 17.27 -10.15
CA SER A 511 1.23 18.70 -9.91
C SER A 511 -0.19 19.12 -9.61
N VAL A 512 -0.35 20.18 -8.82
CA VAL A 512 -1.65 20.77 -8.51
C VAL A 512 -1.63 22.27 -8.73
N ASN A 513 -2.80 22.83 -9.02
CA ASN A 513 -2.97 24.28 -9.01
C ASN A 513 -2.66 24.82 -7.60
N ALA A 514 -1.81 25.84 -7.52
CA ALA A 514 -1.55 26.56 -6.27
C ALA A 514 -2.89 27.17 -5.80
N ARG A 515 -3.32 26.87 -4.57
CA ARG A 515 -4.69 27.18 -4.15
C ARG A 515 -4.94 28.69 -4.17
N MET A 516 -5.88 29.09 -5.02
CA MET A 516 -6.25 30.47 -5.33
C MET A 516 -6.59 31.36 -4.12
N SER A 517 -6.95 30.77 -2.97
CA SER A 517 -7.34 31.55 -1.79
C SER A 517 -6.18 32.33 -1.17
N GLY A 518 -4.94 31.83 -1.27
CA GLY A 518 -3.70 32.56 -0.98
C GLY A 518 -3.57 33.21 0.41
N ARG A 519 -4.43 32.89 1.38
CA ARG A 519 -4.57 33.58 2.68
C ARG A 519 -3.82 32.92 3.83
N HIS A 520 -3.57 31.62 3.74
CA HIS A 520 -2.97 30.79 4.79
C HIS A 520 -1.72 30.08 4.25
N ASN A 521 -0.80 29.72 5.15
CA ASN A 521 0.28 28.78 4.84
C ASN A 521 -0.29 27.35 4.84
N GLU A 522 -0.05 26.58 3.79
CA GLU A 522 -0.47 25.17 3.74
C GLU A 522 0.52 24.27 4.47
N ILE A 523 0.01 23.56 5.48
CA ILE A 523 0.63 22.36 6.04
C ILE A 523 0.05 21.15 5.31
N ASN A 524 0.91 20.18 5.00
CA ASN A 524 0.54 18.91 4.39
C ASN A 524 1.45 17.79 4.88
N GLN A 525 0.91 16.57 4.93
CA GLN A 525 1.59 15.39 5.44
C GLN A 525 1.25 14.17 4.59
N PRO A 526 1.92 13.98 3.44
CA PRO A 526 1.86 12.76 2.66
C PRO A 526 2.13 11.51 3.50
N TRP A 527 1.42 10.42 3.20
CA TRP A 527 1.61 9.12 3.84
C TRP A 527 2.51 8.26 2.97
N LEU A 528 3.67 7.90 3.52
CA LEU A 528 4.68 7.05 2.88
C LEU A 528 4.75 5.68 3.58
N ARG A 529 4.81 4.61 2.79
CA ARG A 529 5.13 3.25 3.27
C ARG A 529 6.00 2.48 2.28
N PRO A 530 6.92 1.63 2.77
CA PRO A 530 7.54 0.62 1.91
C PRO A 530 6.46 -0.31 1.36
N SER A 531 6.67 -0.75 0.13
CA SER A 531 5.86 -1.75 -0.56
C SER A 531 6.83 -2.62 -1.35
N ALA A 532 7.55 -3.49 -0.62
CA ALA A 532 8.63 -4.33 -1.14
C ALA A 532 9.71 -3.50 -1.88
N ASP A 533 9.80 -3.58 -3.21
CA ASP A 533 10.81 -2.86 -3.99
C ASP A 533 10.47 -1.38 -4.26
N GLY A 534 9.24 -0.96 -3.96
CA GLY A 534 8.72 0.39 -4.17
C GLY A 534 8.34 1.11 -2.87
N VAL A 535 8.04 2.41 -2.99
CA VAL A 535 7.42 3.23 -1.96
C VAL A 535 6.02 3.63 -2.42
N LEU A 536 5.02 3.39 -1.58
CA LEU A 536 3.68 3.94 -1.75
C LEU A 536 3.63 5.35 -1.18
N ILE A 537 3.07 6.28 -1.94
CA ILE A 537 2.97 7.70 -1.59
C ILE A 537 1.52 8.15 -1.80
N CYS A 538 0.80 8.47 -0.72
CA CYS A 538 -0.46 9.20 -0.78
C CYS A 538 -0.17 10.68 -0.50
N THR A 539 -0.45 11.58 -1.45
CA THR A 539 0.04 12.98 -1.42
C THR A 539 -0.88 13.95 -0.67
N ASN A 540 -2.13 13.57 -0.40
CA ASN A 540 -3.22 14.48 0.02
C ASN A 540 -3.49 15.64 -0.94
N LEU A 541 -3.23 15.37 -2.22
CA LEU A 541 -3.44 16.27 -3.35
C LEU A 541 -4.11 15.48 -4.49
N GLY A 542 -4.99 14.53 -4.14
CA GLY A 542 -5.69 13.67 -5.11
C GLY A 542 -4.86 12.58 -5.78
N ILE A 543 -3.62 12.31 -5.34
CA ILE A 543 -2.73 11.31 -5.95
C ILE A 543 -2.31 10.26 -4.92
N VAL A 544 -2.46 8.98 -5.27
CA VAL A 544 -1.62 7.89 -4.73
C VAL A 544 -0.73 7.38 -5.85
N SER A 545 0.54 7.09 -5.57
CA SER A 545 1.47 6.48 -6.52
C SER A 545 2.32 5.40 -5.87
N ARG A 546 2.94 4.56 -6.70
CA ARG A 546 4.08 3.72 -6.34
C ARG A 546 5.29 4.08 -7.19
N VAL A 547 6.43 4.22 -6.53
CA VAL A 547 7.71 4.61 -7.14
C VAL A 547 8.80 3.62 -6.72
N SER A 548 9.63 3.16 -7.67
CA SER A 548 10.72 2.22 -7.39
C SER A 548 11.79 2.83 -6.46
N ARG A 549 12.11 2.14 -5.36
CA ARG A 549 13.06 2.62 -4.33
C ARG A 549 14.46 2.91 -4.91
N THR A 550 14.95 2.02 -5.77
CA THR A 550 16.33 2.06 -6.27
C THR A 550 16.57 3.14 -7.34
N THR A 551 15.53 3.56 -8.07
CA THR A 551 15.69 4.26 -9.35
C THR A 551 14.79 5.49 -9.52
N GLY A 552 13.66 5.55 -8.81
CA GLY A 552 12.76 6.68 -8.86
C GLY A 552 11.76 6.69 -10.01
N ASP A 553 11.82 5.84 -11.05
CA ASP A 553 10.70 5.82 -12.02
C ASP A 553 9.42 5.30 -11.35
N ILE A 554 8.31 5.80 -11.88
CA ILE A 554 6.95 5.54 -11.41
C ILE A 554 6.48 4.20 -11.97
N ASP A 555 5.94 3.33 -11.11
CA ASP A 555 5.31 2.07 -11.52
C ASP A 555 3.88 2.37 -12.00
N TRP A 556 3.11 3.09 -11.16
CA TRP A 556 1.75 3.51 -11.42
C TRP A 556 1.36 4.74 -10.60
N ILE A 557 0.31 5.44 -11.06
CA ILE A 557 -0.37 6.52 -10.35
C ILE A 557 -1.87 6.24 -10.38
N THR A 558 -2.55 6.37 -9.25
CA THR A 558 -4.00 6.36 -9.16
C THR A 558 -4.47 7.65 -8.53
N THR A 559 -5.18 8.47 -9.31
CA THR A 559 -5.86 9.65 -8.76
C THR A 559 -7.14 9.24 -8.06
N TYR A 560 -7.52 10.00 -7.03
CA TYR A 560 -8.76 9.77 -6.27
C TYR A 560 -9.58 11.06 -6.12
N PRO A 561 -10.90 10.96 -5.85
CA PRO A 561 -11.74 12.13 -5.61
C PRO A 561 -11.26 12.89 -4.36
N HIS A 562 -10.95 14.18 -4.51
CA HIS A 562 -10.62 15.05 -3.38
C HIS A 562 -11.29 16.40 -3.54
N ASP A 563 -11.62 17.04 -2.42
CA ASP A 563 -12.18 18.39 -2.42
C ASP A 563 -11.05 19.42 -2.28
N SER A 564 -10.67 19.99 -3.42
CA SER A 564 -9.63 21.02 -3.49
C SER A 564 -10.02 22.33 -2.78
N GLN A 565 -11.32 22.56 -2.53
CA GLN A 565 -11.86 23.74 -1.82
C GLN A 565 -12.20 23.47 -0.35
N ARG A 566 -12.11 22.21 0.13
CA ARG A 566 -12.39 21.85 1.52
C ARG A 566 -11.61 22.75 2.48
N GLU A 567 -12.32 23.39 3.39
CA GLU A 567 -11.72 24.17 4.47
C GLU A 567 -10.68 23.33 5.20
N GLN A 568 -9.42 23.76 5.14
CA GLN A 568 -8.28 22.91 5.48
C GLN A 568 -8.04 22.79 7.00
N SER A 569 -8.79 23.55 7.81
CA SER A 569 -9.04 23.31 9.24
C SER A 569 -9.91 22.06 9.51
N LYS A 570 -10.54 21.47 8.49
CA LYS A 570 -11.32 20.21 8.55
C LYS A 570 -10.62 19.04 7.83
N ARG A 571 -9.36 19.19 7.42
CA ARG A 571 -8.58 18.06 6.88
C ARG A 571 -8.12 17.15 8.01
N ARG A 572 -8.16 15.86 7.73
CA ARG A 572 -7.88 14.78 8.70
C ARG A 572 -6.39 14.46 8.67
N LEU A 573 -5.88 13.82 9.72
CA LEU A 573 -4.62 13.10 9.60
C LEU A 573 -4.79 12.01 8.54
N THR A 574 -3.79 11.86 7.67
CA THR A 574 -3.80 10.79 6.68
C THR A 574 -3.42 9.50 7.34
N THR A 575 -4.32 8.53 7.28
CA THR A 575 -4.10 7.23 7.92
C THR A 575 -4.21 6.13 6.89
N GLY A 576 -3.40 5.10 7.08
CA GLY A 576 -3.40 3.97 6.19
C GLY A 576 -2.62 2.83 6.78
N GLN A 577 -2.97 1.63 6.32
CA GLN A 577 -2.35 0.38 6.71
C GLN A 577 -2.04 -0.43 5.46
N LEU A 578 -0.89 -1.09 5.47
CA LEU A 578 -0.48 -2.02 4.44
C LEU A 578 -0.43 -3.42 5.06
N GLU A 579 -1.12 -4.36 4.44
CA GLU A 579 -1.01 -5.79 4.76
C GLU A 579 -0.79 -6.57 3.46
N SER A 580 0.39 -7.17 3.32
CA SER A 580 0.77 -7.92 2.13
C SER A 580 0.67 -7.08 0.85
N GLU A 581 -0.06 -7.54 -0.17
CA GLU A 581 -0.29 -6.81 -1.42
C GLU A 581 -1.33 -5.69 -1.32
N LEU A 582 -1.96 -5.43 -0.16
CA LEU A 582 -3.10 -4.50 -0.06
C LEU A 582 -2.77 -3.30 0.84
N ALA A 583 -3.11 -2.11 0.35
CA ALA A 583 -3.06 -0.87 1.14
C ALA A 583 -4.47 -0.29 1.29
N VAL A 584 -4.86 -0.02 2.53
CA VAL A 584 -6.11 0.64 2.87
C VAL A 584 -5.80 2.03 3.39
N ILE A 585 -6.31 3.06 2.72
CA ILE A 585 -5.93 4.46 2.92
C ILE A 585 -7.18 5.31 3.11
N ALA A 586 -7.14 6.18 4.12
CA ALA A 586 -8.07 7.30 4.32
C ALA A 586 -7.27 8.62 4.15
N PRO A 587 -7.33 9.27 2.97
CA PRO A 587 -6.63 10.52 2.71
C PRO A 587 -7.12 11.68 3.58
N GLY A 588 -6.21 12.56 3.99
CA GLY A 588 -6.55 13.74 4.81
C GLY A 588 -7.37 14.80 4.05
N ASP A 589 -7.30 14.80 2.71
CA ASP A 589 -7.96 15.74 1.80
C ASP A 589 -9.31 15.26 1.26
N SER A 590 -9.79 14.08 1.66
CA SER A 590 -11.02 13.48 1.13
C SER A 590 -11.91 12.86 2.21
N ASP A 591 -13.13 12.53 1.82
CA ASP A 591 -14.18 11.93 2.65
C ASP A 591 -14.32 10.42 2.44
N ILE A 592 -13.27 9.80 1.91
CA ILE A 592 -13.26 8.41 1.47
C ILE A 592 -12.22 7.58 2.23
N VAL A 593 -12.49 6.28 2.31
CA VAL A 593 -11.50 5.24 2.60
C VAL A 593 -11.57 4.21 1.46
N PHE A 594 -10.42 3.81 0.95
CA PHE A 594 -10.33 2.84 -0.14
C PHE A 594 -9.25 1.80 0.10
N CYS A 595 -9.45 0.63 -0.51
CA CYS A 595 -8.44 -0.42 -0.59
C CYS A 595 -7.90 -0.50 -2.02
N LEU A 596 -6.58 -0.55 -2.18
CA LEU A 596 -5.90 -0.78 -3.45
C LEU A 596 -4.93 -1.96 -3.34
N GLN A 597 -4.63 -2.56 -4.49
CA GLN A 597 -3.59 -3.58 -4.61
C GLN A 597 -2.25 -2.91 -5.00
N CYS A 598 -1.23 -3.06 -4.16
CA CYS A 598 -0.01 -2.23 -4.13
C CYS A 598 0.89 -2.39 -5.37
N LEU A 599 0.91 -3.57 -6.00
CA LEU A 599 1.71 -3.83 -7.21
C LEU A 599 1.13 -3.12 -8.43
N THR A 600 -0.19 -2.92 -8.46
CA THR A 600 -0.90 -2.42 -9.65
C THR A 600 -1.50 -1.03 -9.45
N GLY A 601 -1.84 -0.62 -8.23
CA GLY A 601 -2.63 0.58 -7.96
C GLY A 601 -4.10 0.46 -8.32
N ARG A 602 -4.60 -0.74 -8.63
CA ARG A 602 -6.03 -0.96 -8.85
C ARG A 602 -6.79 -0.83 -7.53
N ILE A 603 -7.87 -0.06 -7.54
CA ILE A 603 -8.85 0.01 -6.45
C ILE A 603 -9.66 -1.29 -6.40
N LEU A 604 -9.78 -1.88 -5.21
CA LEU A 604 -10.67 -3.03 -4.95
C LEU A 604 -12.07 -2.55 -4.57
N TRP A 605 -12.13 -1.56 -3.67
CA TRP A 605 -13.35 -0.93 -3.19
C TRP A 605 -13.05 0.45 -2.60
N MET A 606 -14.08 1.29 -2.50
CA MET A 606 -14.07 2.58 -1.83
C MET A 606 -15.36 2.74 -1.03
N ARG A 607 -15.29 3.44 0.11
CA ARG A 607 -16.40 3.87 0.95
C ARG A 607 -16.27 5.36 1.27
N ASP A 608 -17.39 6.01 1.47
CA ASP A 608 -17.53 7.45 1.66
C ASP A 608 -18.12 7.79 3.05
N ASN A 609 -18.73 8.97 3.16
CA ASN A 609 -19.30 9.52 4.40
C ASN A 609 -20.38 8.66 5.09
N GLU A 610 -20.93 7.60 4.48
CA GLU A 610 -21.77 6.63 5.20
C GLU A 610 -21.00 5.81 6.26
N ILE A 611 -19.69 5.72 6.09
CA ILE A 611 -18.77 4.92 6.92
C ILE A 611 -17.65 5.79 7.49
N VAL A 612 -17.21 6.83 6.79
CA VAL A 612 -16.10 7.70 7.20
C VAL A 612 -16.64 8.97 7.86
N ASP A 613 -16.12 9.33 9.02
CA ASP A 613 -16.39 10.59 9.72
C ASP A 613 -15.13 11.45 9.84
N GLU A 614 -15.29 12.70 10.34
CA GLU A 614 -14.21 13.68 10.51
C GLU A 614 -13.02 13.22 11.36
N THR A 615 -13.18 12.16 12.14
CA THR A 615 -12.16 11.60 13.04
C THR A 615 -11.68 10.22 12.60
N THR A 616 -12.10 9.73 11.44
CA THR A 616 -11.88 8.33 11.05
C THR A 616 -10.42 8.06 10.69
N GLN A 617 -9.86 7.04 11.34
CA GLN A 617 -8.49 6.58 11.20
C GLN A 617 -8.43 5.08 10.90
N VAL A 618 -7.62 4.68 9.93
CA VAL A 618 -7.30 3.27 9.64
C VAL A 618 -6.32 2.76 10.70
N THR A 619 -6.85 2.04 11.70
CA THR A 619 -6.08 1.58 12.87
C THR A 619 -5.18 0.40 12.57
N GLY A 620 -5.69 -0.58 11.84
CA GLY A 620 -5.03 -1.86 11.61
C GLY A 620 -5.86 -2.74 10.68
N ILE A 621 -5.24 -3.81 10.21
CA ILE A 621 -5.90 -4.89 9.47
C ILE A 621 -5.59 -6.19 10.21
N SER A 622 -6.59 -7.04 10.42
CA SER A 622 -6.46 -8.28 11.20
C SER A 622 -7.56 -9.28 10.82
N ASN A 623 -7.16 -10.51 10.48
CA ASN A 623 -8.03 -11.60 10.01
C ASN A 623 -8.97 -11.14 8.88
N ASP A 624 -8.40 -10.63 7.78
CA ASP A 624 -9.12 -10.14 6.59
C ASP A 624 -10.13 -9.01 6.88
N GLU A 625 -9.93 -8.25 7.97
CA GLU A 625 -10.79 -7.12 8.34
C GLU A 625 -9.98 -5.85 8.64
N VAL A 626 -10.39 -4.75 8.01
CA VAL A 626 -9.93 -3.40 8.29
C VAL A 626 -10.68 -2.86 9.49
N ILE A 627 -9.94 -2.26 10.42
CA ILE A 627 -10.49 -1.63 11.62
C ILE A 627 -10.36 -0.13 11.49
N LEU A 628 -11.51 0.55 11.48
CA LEU A 628 -11.61 2.00 11.50
C LEU A 628 -12.04 2.45 12.89
N CYS A 629 -11.34 3.43 13.46
CA CYS A 629 -11.74 4.11 14.69
C CYS A 629 -12.00 5.60 14.38
N GLY A 630 -12.79 6.28 15.21
CA GLY A 630 -13.23 7.66 14.99
C GLY A 630 -14.28 8.03 16.04
N LYS A 631 -15.45 8.54 15.66
CA LYS A 631 -16.59 8.65 16.61
C LYS A 631 -17.16 7.27 16.96
N GLN A 632 -16.91 6.28 16.11
CA GLN A 632 -17.29 4.87 16.28
C GLN A 632 -16.12 3.96 15.91
N LEU A 633 -16.15 2.74 16.43
CA LEU A 633 -15.28 1.64 16.01
C LEU A 633 -16.03 0.78 14.96
N LYS A 634 -15.42 0.48 13.81
CA LYS A 634 -16.07 -0.22 12.67
C LYS A 634 -15.14 -1.27 12.09
N THR A 635 -15.67 -2.44 11.72
CA THR A 635 -14.95 -3.46 10.92
C THR A 635 -15.45 -3.51 9.50
N ILE A 636 -14.53 -3.68 8.54
CA ILE A 636 -14.82 -3.77 7.12
C ILE A 636 -14.08 -4.98 6.54
N ASP A 637 -14.76 -5.80 5.73
CA ASP A 637 -14.15 -6.87 4.95
C ASP A 637 -13.04 -6.31 4.02
N LEU A 638 -11.80 -6.78 4.18
CA LEU A 638 -10.61 -6.28 3.47
C LEU A 638 -10.72 -6.39 1.94
N TYR A 639 -11.47 -7.36 1.42
CA TYR A 639 -11.52 -7.68 -0.02
C TYR A 639 -12.79 -7.16 -0.70
N ARG A 640 -13.90 -7.04 0.04
CA ARG A 640 -15.22 -6.61 -0.46
C ARG A 640 -15.58 -5.18 -0.03
N GLY A 641 -14.92 -4.64 0.99
CA GLY A 641 -15.24 -3.33 1.56
C GLY A 641 -16.57 -3.30 2.30
N VAL A 642 -17.19 -4.44 2.60
CA VAL A 642 -18.50 -4.50 3.27
C VAL A 642 -18.31 -4.27 4.76
N THR A 643 -19.07 -3.34 5.36
CA THR A 643 -19.06 -3.18 6.82
C THR A 643 -19.63 -4.44 7.46
N LYS A 644 -18.86 -5.07 8.35
CA LYS A 644 -19.33 -6.23 9.13
C LYS A 644 -19.97 -5.77 10.43
N THR A 645 -19.27 -4.99 11.25
CA THR A 645 -19.80 -4.49 12.53
C THR A 645 -19.47 -3.02 12.82
N ARG A 646 -20.23 -2.43 13.74
CA ARG A 646 -20.10 -1.04 14.22
C ARG A 646 -20.34 -1.01 15.73
N PHE A 647 -19.55 -0.25 16.47
CA PHE A 647 -19.71 -0.02 17.91
C PHE A 647 -19.62 1.50 18.21
N PRO A 648 -20.59 2.09 18.94
CA PRO A 648 -21.86 1.51 19.37
C PRO A 648 -22.80 1.19 18.19
N LEU A 649 -23.71 0.22 18.37
CA LEU A 649 -24.65 -0.25 17.34
C LEU A 649 -25.78 0.75 17.03
N GLN A 650 -26.15 1.62 17.97
CA GLN A 650 -27.19 2.64 17.79
C GLN A 650 -26.57 4.05 17.78
N PHE A 651 -26.76 4.77 16.68
CA PHE A 651 -26.49 6.19 16.56
C PHE A 651 -27.76 6.88 16.04
N ASN A 652 -28.84 6.83 16.82
CA ASN A 652 -30.06 7.56 16.49
C ASN A 652 -29.78 9.06 16.58
N GLN A 653 -30.12 9.83 15.53
CA GLN A 653 -29.97 11.30 15.48
C GLN A 653 -30.75 12.07 16.57
N LEU A 654 -31.55 11.36 17.38
CA LEU A 654 -32.36 11.88 18.48
C LEU A 654 -31.84 11.48 19.87
N ALA A 655 -30.81 10.64 19.97
CA ALA A 655 -30.13 10.37 21.22
C ALA A 655 -29.00 11.38 21.41
N THR A 656 -28.96 12.07 22.56
CA THR A 656 -27.88 13.01 22.89
C THR A 656 -26.54 12.29 22.85
N ILE A 657 -25.54 12.92 22.20
CA ILE A 657 -24.19 12.36 21.95
C ILE A 657 -23.47 11.90 23.25
N GLU A 658 -23.93 12.38 24.40
CA GLU A 658 -23.35 12.19 25.73
C GLU A 658 -23.49 10.76 26.32
N GLN A 659 -24.33 9.87 25.75
CA GLN A 659 -24.58 8.54 26.34
C GLN A 659 -23.67 7.41 25.84
N PHE A 660 -22.86 7.62 24.81
CA PHE A 660 -21.97 6.59 24.26
C PHE A 660 -20.51 7.08 24.19
N PRO A 661 -19.53 6.17 24.35
CA PRO A 661 -18.13 6.52 24.21
C PRO A 661 -17.83 6.96 22.77
N THR A 662 -17.11 8.07 22.62
CA THR A 662 -16.61 8.59 21.36
C THR A 662 -15.08 8.55 21.39
N GLY A 663 -14.47 8.10 20.29
CA GLY A 663 -13.01 8.00 20.20
C GLY A 663 -12.34 9.37 20.29
N LYS A 664 -11.22 9.40 21.01
CA LYS A 664 -10.37 10.59 21.17
C LYS A 664 -9.01 10.45 20.49
N GLY A 665 -8.61 9.21 20.21
CA GLY A 665 -7.35 8.88 19.57
C GLY A 665 -7.45 7.62 18.73
N ALA A 666 -6.32 7.24 18.16
CA ALA A 666 -6.20 5.99 17.43
C ALA A 666 -6.37 4.79 18.36
N ALA A 667 -7.14 3.78 17.94
CA ALA A 667 -7.07 2.48 18.59
C ALA A 667 -5.70 1.80 18.32
N ARG A 668 -5.33 0.87 19.18
CA ARG A 668 -4.08 0.09 19.07
C ARG A 668 -4.36 -1.37 19.41
N TRP A 669 -3.80 -2.26 18.60
CA TRP A 669 -3.73 -3.69 18.93
C TRP A 669 -2.63 -3.92 19.96
N PHE A 670 -2.89 -4.81 20.90
CA PHE A 670 -1.92 -5.30 21.87
C PHE A 670 -2.18 -6.77 22.13
N ASP A 671 -1.29 -7.60 21.58
CA ASP A 671 -1.53 -9.03 21.36
C ASP A 671 -2.90 -9.25 20.69
N ASP A 672 -3.85 -9.94 21.33
CA ASP A 672 -5.21 -10.16 20.78
C ASP A 672 -6.29 -9.21 21.33
N GLU A 673 -5.93 -8.15 22.08
CA GLU A 673 -6.88 -7.12 22.54
C GLU A 673 -6.77 -5.84 21.69
N LEU A 674 -7.92 -5.21 21.38
CA LEU A 674 -7.94 -3.85 20.83
C LEU A 674 -8.22 -2.85 21.95
N ILE A 675 -7.28 -1.95 22.20
CA ILE A 675 -7.41 -0.86 23.16
C ILE A 675 -7.76 0.43 22.40
N TRP A 676 -8.85 1.09 22.79
CA TRP A 676 -9.36 2.30 22.14
C TRP A 676 -9.50 3.46 23.15
N PRO A 677 -8.78 4.58 22.98
CA PRO A 677 -8.95 5.76 23.82
C PRO A 677 -10.23 6.53 23.45
N THR A 678 -11.09 6.76 24.46
CA THR A 678 -12.39 7.43 24.30
C THR A 678 -12.58 8.53 25.33
N ASN A 679 -13.56 9.41 25.10
CA ASN A 679 -14.02 10.43 26.05
C ASN A 679 -14.55 9.87 27.40
N ALA A 680 -14.69 8.55 27.54
CA ALA A 680 -15.18 7.85 28.73
C ALA A 680 -14.16 6.85 29.31
N GLY A 681 -12.89 6.89 28.86
CA GLY A 681 -11.79 6.04 29.34
C GLY A 681 -11.20 5.18 28.23
N LEU A 682 -10.35 4.22 28.59
CA LEU A 682 -9.81 3.25 27.64
C LEU A 682 -10.74 2.05 27.55
N PHE A 683 -11.33 1.82 26.37
CA PHE A 683 -12.15 0.65 26.12
C PHE A 683 -11.28 -0.47 25.57
N VAL A 684 -11.34 -1.64 26.20
CA VAL A 684 -10.65 -2.85 25.76
C VAL A 684 -11.67 -3.80 25.18
N PHE A 685 -11.48 -4.14 23.91
CA PHE A 685 -12.33 -5.08 23.19
C PHE A 685 -11.64 -6.42 23.01
N ASP A 686 -12.39 -7.48 23.30
CA ASP A 686 -12.07 -8.83 22.88
C ASP A 686 -12.74 -9.10 21.52
N ARG A 687 -12.07 -9.87 20.68
CA ARG A 687 -12.57 -10.26 19.36
C ARG A 687 -13.47 -11.47 19.51
N SER A 688 -14.77 -11.25 19.66
CA SER A 688 -15.70 -12.36 19.90
C SER A 688 -15.71 -13.36 18.74
N GLY A 689 -15.40 -14.62 19.09
CA GLY A 689 -15.33 -15.73 18.15
C GLY A 689 -16.64 -15.93 17.38
N GLU A 690 -16.50 -16.33 16.11
CA GLU A 690 -17.58 -16.71 15.18
C GLU A 690 -18.63 -15.64 14.82
N SER A 691 -18.89 -14.65 15.67
CA SER A 691 -19.96 -13.65 15.48
C SER A 691 -19.48 -12.29 14.93
N GLY A 692 -18.17 -12.06 14.85
CA GLY A 692 -17.57 -10.84 14.26
C GLY A 692 -17.81 -9.53 15.03
N GLY A 693 -18.43 -9.61 16.21
CA GLY A 693 -18.83 -8.47 17.03
C GLY A 693 -17.75 -8.01 18.01
N TRP A 694 -17.67 -6.70 18.21
CA TRP A 694 -16.90 -6.11 19.31
C TRP A 694 -17.58 -6.42 20.65
N LEU A 695 -16.93 -7.21 21.50
CA LEU A 695 -17.32 -7.35 22.90
C LEU A 695 -16.42 -6.47 23.76
N ILE A 696 -17.01 -5.59 24.55
CA ILE A 696 -16.28 -4.84 25.58
C ILE A 696 -15.85 -5.86 26.63
N ARG A 697 -14.55 -6.11 26.76
CA ARG A 697 -14.01 -6.98 27.82
C ARG A 697 -13.94 -6.23 29.14
N ARG A 698 -13.49 -4.97 29.09
CA ARG A 698 -13.32 -4.07 30.24
C ARG A 698 -13.24 -2.61 29.77
N VAL A 699 -13.56 -1.70 30.69
CA VAL A 699 -13.22 -0.27 30.58
C VAL A 699 -12.18 0.02 31.65
N ILE A 700 -11.06 0.61 31.24
CA ILE A 700 -9.97 1.00 32.12
C ILE A 700 -10.10 2.49 32.41
N ASP A 701 -10.31 2.81 33.68
CA ASP A 701 -10.20 4.18 34.22
C ASP A 701 -8.70 4.49 34.44
N THR A 702 -8.20 5.53 33.78
CA THR A 702 -6.79 5.91 33.83
C THR A 702 -6.43 6.74 35.06
N GLY A 703 -7.43 7.15 35.86
CA GLY A 703 -7.29 8.13 36.94
C GLY A 703 -7.13 9.58 36.44
N GLN A 704 -7.06 9.78 35.13
CA GLN A 704 -7.08 11.10 34.47
C GLN A 704 -8.50 11.43 33.99
N PRO A 705 -8.84 12.70 33.75
CA PRO A 705 -10.07 13.06 33.06
C PRO A 705 -10.13 12.33 31.70
N ALA A 706 -11.14 11.48 31.49
CA ALA A 706 -11.27 10.72 30.25
C ALA A 706 -11.33 11.59 28.98
N SER A 707 -11.66 12.87 29.12
CA SER A 707 -11.63 13.86 28.05
C SER A 707 -10.23 14.18 27.50
N SER A 708 -9.17 13.97 28.30
CA SER A 708 -7.80 14.43 27.99
C SER A 708 -6.89 13.36 27.38
N VAL A 709 -7.32 12.10 27.23
CA VAL A 709 -6.47 11.03 26.67
C VAL A 709 -6.53 11.04 25.13
N VAL A 710 -5.39 11.20 24.48
CA VAL A 710 -5.27 11.46 23.03
C VAL A 710 -4.57 10.33 22.26
N ASN A 711 -3.60 9.64 22.86
CA ASN A 711 -2.84 8.59 22.17
C ASN A 711 -2.34 7.51 23.14
N LEU A 712 -1.98 6.35 22.60
CA LEU A 712 -1.46 5.18 23.33
C LEU A 712 -0.19 4.65 22.66
N ILE A 713 0.84 4.45 23.47
CA ILE A 713 2.08 3.78 23.10
C ILE A 713 2.19 2.52 23.96
N LEU A 714 2.24 1.36 23.30
CA LEU A 714 2.15 0.06 23.96
C LEU A 714 3.44 -0.73 23.67
N THR A 715 4.11 -1.18 24.72
CA THR A 715 5.35 -1.96 24.64
C THR A 715 5.24 -3.24 25.46
N ARG A 716 6.21 -4.15 25.31
CA ARG A 716 6.18 -5.45 26.02
C ARG A 716 6.17 -5.31 27.54
N GLY A 717 6.80 -4.24 28.07
CA GLY A 717 6.94 -3.99 29.51
C GLY A 717 6.07 -2.87 30.09
N GLN A 718 5.63 -1.88 29.29
CA GLN A 718 4.89 -0.72 29.78
C GLN A 718 3.84 -0.19 28.79
N VAL A 719 2.85 0.48 29.35
CA VAL A 719 1.84 1.28 28.65
C VAL A 719 2.12 2.76 28.92
N VAL A 720 2.24 3.57 27.88
CA VAL A 720 2.34 5.02 28.00
C VAL A 720 1.09 5.65 27.40
N ILE A 721 0.43 6.47 28.21
CA ILE A 721 -0.77 7.22 27.81
C ILE A 721 -0.34 8.66 27.56
N GLN A 722 -0.69 9.20 26.39
CA GLN A 722 -0.55 10.63 26.09
C GLN A 722 -1.84 11.35 26.44
N SER A 723 -1.74 12.36 27.30
CA SER A 723 -2.79 13.35 27.49
C SER A 723 -2.51 14.63 26.69
N ASP A 724 -3.45 15.58 26.71
CA ASP A 724 -3.28 16.93 26.13
C ASP A 724 -2.01 17.67 26.61
N ASN A 725 -1.46 17.30 27.77
CA ASN A 725 -0.41 18.05 28.48
C ASN A 725 0.63 17.18 29.21
N ALA A 726 0.62 15.85 29.04
CA ALA A 726 1.58 14.96 29.69
C ALA A 726 1.72 13.61 28.98
N LEU A 727 2.84 12.92 29.21
CA LEU A 727 2.91 11.46 29.08
C LEU A 727 2.84 10.82 30.46
N THR A 728 2.17 9.68 30.58
CA THR A 728 2.08 8.92 31.84
C THR A 728 2.36 7.46 31.57
N GLY A 729 3.42 6.94 32.21
CA GLY A 729 3.81 5.54 32.11
C GLY A 729 3.17 4.68 33.21
N TYR A 730 2.73 3.48 32.82
CA TYR A 730 2.13 2.47 33.68
C TYR A 730 2.90 1.16 33.55
N GLU A 731 3.23 0.53 34.67
CA GLU A 731 3.89 -0.78 34.69
C GLU A 731 2.91 -1.91 34.37
N ARG A 732 3.35 -2.83 33.51
CA ARG A 732 2.69 -4.13 33.31
C ARG A 732 2.84 -4.97 34.57
N VAL A 733 1.75 -5.60 35.01
CA VAL A 733 1.78 -6.67 36.01
C VAL A 733 1.72 -8.02 35.26
N PRO A 734 2.54 -9.01 35.64
CA PRO A 734 2.48 -10.37 35.08
C PRO A 734 1.30 -11.18 35.63
#